data_AF-A0A1C5BHB3-F1
#
_entry.id   AF-A0A1C5BHB3-F1
#
_cell.length_a   1.000
_cell.length_b   1.000
_cell.length_c   1.000
_cell.angle_alpha   90.00
_cell.angle_beta   90.00
_cell.angle_gamma   90.00
#
_symmetry.space_group_name_H-M   'P 1'
#
loop_
_entity.id
_entity.type
_entity.pdbx_description
1 polymer ?
#
loop_
_entity_poly.entity_id
_entity_poly.type
_entity_poly.pdbx_seq_one_letter_code
_entity_poly.pdbx_strand_id
1 'polypeptide(L)'
;MSDVSCVITGGGDGEGPGGADALRASVESVLGQSMRAAEALVVLASAADPAVRTAARTLAARAPERVRLVHADPAARTTGALRNAGLDAAAGRYVLVLGSGERLQKHACRNLWQAGETSRADLIAGRWSRIADESGKEREPSWQRELFARSRTLSRFTEAPELVVRDALVTGFCLRREAARRHGLRYEEDLAHGEILFGPIAAASVGRIALVRRLIVTGRAVPDRARDLIALVEAHRRVANTLLAHGLPELREEREKAFHRDHLVPLVRSFPALPAVRRDRVAAAAARTLTGPVPPELPPLERVAVSLLGRGDTEGVLAAAYALSRPATVCAPLTTGADGRVGWGGEGEEPVADITELGHQYRRFGEMRLMNRLTRCAAADGGRLLLEGRLVLPGHTGPAPGAPLTATLEFRARGGARAVAFPAEVVRHDGTGITWRARADVARRLRPVGVRDTAWDARLTVEADGVRSVSDLFAPRDQVAGAVRFAARPRLGRLAGDTWEPYITVKDHFALRLAARRRPARTAHRLIRYATHFRPARKAKLLVRALRGRLDRYRSRGFKAPAYNTWLTRLPVRRGSVVFESHMGTCYGDSPRALYEEIRRQGLKLHATWSYDPSPAGFPDGARLVRRWSWRYLWALARAEYWVDNQGFPQHLRKPRHTTYLQTWHGSAYKRMGLDETRVRLQNAPQRERLQQAVDRFDHFLVRSEHDVNTLARAYRLPEERLLRTGYPRNDALIAERTRAETEGRLPRPPLAGELGLDDHKKTVLYAPTFRGGPGKQRKSRLLLDVREFAERFGDTHTLLVRAHYLESARLPVCPPGTVVDVSRHQDVSELLAITDVLVTDYSSIMFDFALLDRPVVLFAPDLEAYAAERGSYFDLREQAPGPVTATQEELFAALAELKKSDTRYADQRRSFAEKFGAHDRGDAARATVAAVFGTAASRGVRHTTEHDRGAGR
;
A
#
# COMPACT_ATOMS: atom_id res chain seq x y z
N MET A 1 -26.10 41.93 18.06
CA MET A 1 -25.62 40.94 19.06
C MET A 1 -24.91 39.83 18.31
N SER A 2 -23.82 39.29 18.86
CA SER A 2 -23.13 38.13 18.27
C SER A 2 -23.98 36.86 18.48
N ASP A 3 -23.98 35.97 17.49
CA ASP A 3 -24.61 34.65 17.60
C ASP A 3 -23.58 33.58 17.98
N VAL A 4 -22.31 33.79 17.62
CA VAL A 4 -21.20 32.88 17.93
C VAL A 4 -20.03 33.67 18.51
N SER A 5 -19.61 33.34 19.72
CA SER A 5 -18.38 33.85 20.34
C SER A 5 -17.25 32.83 20.17
N CYS A 6 -16.17 33.22 19.49
CA CYS A 6 -14.96 32.40 19.34
C CYS A 6 -13.91 32.85 20.37
N VAL A 7 -13.75 32.09 21.45
CA VAL A 7 -12.75 32.35 22.50
C VAL A 7 -11.38 31.89 22.03
N ILE A 8 -10.39 32.78 22.06
CA ILE A 8 -9.00 32.54 21.67
C ILE A 8 -8.10 33.01 22.81
N THR A 9 -7.28 32.13 23.37
CA THR A 9 -6.33 32.49 24.44
C THR A 9 -5.00 32.97 23.86
N GLY A 10 -4.36 33.94 24.53
CA GLY A 10 -3.00 34.38 24.26
C GLY A 10 -2.16 34.49 25.54
N GLY A 11 -1.06 33.74 25.61
CA GLY A 11 -0.07 33.73 26.69
C GLY A 11 -0.26 32.72 27.83
N GLY A 12 -0.93 31.57 27.63
CA GLY A 12 -1.09 30.53 28.66
C GLY A 12 0.00 29.43 28.68
N ASP A 13 0.05 28.64 29.78
CA ASP A 13 0.90 27.45 29.88
C ASP A 13 0.59 26.46 28.74
N GLY A 14 1.60 26.14 27.93
CA GLY A 14 1.49 25.17 26.83
C GLY A 14 1.19 25.75 25.44
N GLU A 15 1.24 27.07 25.24
CA GLU A 15 1.13 27.64 23.90
C GLU A 15 2.25 27.15 22.97
N GLY A 16 1.85 26.59 21.84
CA GLY A 16 2.76 26.06 20.81
C GLY A 16 3.61 27.16 20.15
N PRO A 17 4.62 26.77 19.36
CA PRO A 17 5.50 27.73 18.69
C PRO A 17 4.69 28.62 17.72
N GLY A 18 4.72 29.94 17.91
CA GLY A 18 4.12 30.88 16.97
C GLY A 18 3.65 32.23 17.55
N GLY A 19 3.49 32.34 18.88
CA GLY A 19 3.21 33.61 19.57
C GLY A 19 2.19 34.52 18.87
N ALA A 20 2.64 35.69 18.43
CA ALA A 20 1.80 36.70 17.76
C ALA A 20 1.20 36.25 16.42
N ASP A 21 1.93 35.44 15.62
CA ASP A 21 1.46 35.00 14.31
C ASP A 21 0.39 33.91 14.43
N ALA A 22 0.52 33.03 15.42
CA ALA A 22 -0.49 32.03 15.74
C ALA A 22 -1.81 32.69 16.16
N LEU A 23 -1.73 33.72 17.03
CA LEU A 23 -2.89 34.51 17.42
C LEU A 23 -3.55 35.20 16.20
N ARG A 24 -2.75 35.86 15.35
CA ARG A 24 -3.25 36.50 14.13
C ARG A 24 -3.99 35.50 13.25
N ALA A 25 -3.39 34.34 12.99
CA ALA A 25 -4.02 33.32 12.15
C ALA A 25 -5.39 32.87 12.69
N SER A 26 -5.53 32.68 14.00
CA SER A 26 -6.79 32.32 14.62
C SER A 26 -7.84 33.43 14.50
N VAL A 27 -7.50 34.66 14.89
CA VAL A 27 -8.43 35.81 14.83
C VAL A 27 -8.86 36.11 13.40
N GLU A 28 -7.93 36.08 12.44
CA GLU A 28 -8.22 36.28 11.02
C GLU A 28 -9.18 35.22 10.47
N SER A 29 -9.09 33.97 10.95
CA SER A 29 -10.02 32.92 10.53
C SER A 29 -11.45 33.15 11.03
N VAL A 30 -11.63 33.84 12.16
CA VAL A 30 -12.94 34.27 12.67
C VAL A 30 -13.45 35.47 11.87
N LEU A 31 -12.59 36.45 11.59
CA LEU A 31 -12.95 37.61 10.78
C LEU A 31 -13.33 37.21 9.34
N GLY A 32 -12.68 36.20 8.78
CA GLY A 32 -12.96 35.63 7.47
C GLY A 32 -14.19 34.71 7.41
N GLN A 33 -14.92 34.50 8.50
CA GLN A 33 -16.15 33.71 8.48
C GLN A 33 -17.22 34.34 7.58
N SER A 34 -17.93 33.49 6.84
CA SER A 34 -19.08 33.92 6.03
C SER A 34 -20.27 34.45 6.84
N MET A 35 -20.30 34.21 8.16
CA MET A 35 -21.31 34.69 9.08
C MET A 35 -20.76 35.91 9.83
N ARG A 36 -21.36 37.08 9.61
CA ARG A 36 -20.90 38.34 10.24
C ARG A 36 -21.18 38.40 11.75
N ALA A 37 -22.21 37.70 12.23
CA ALA A 37 -22.55 37.59 13.65
C ALA A 37 -21.62 36.67 14.45
N ALA A 38 -20.38 36.44 13.97
CA ALA A 38 -19.32 35.77 14.71
C ALA A 38 -18.28 36.79 15.19
N GLU A 39 -17.97 36.75 16.48
CA GLU A 39 -16.95 37.59 17.13
C GLU A 39 -15.74 36.74 17.59
N ALA A 40 -14.57 37.37 17.66
CA ALA A 40 -13.37 36.83 18.28
C ALA A 40 -13.19 37.47 19.66
N LEU A 41 -13.18 36.64 20.71
CA LEU A 41 -12.88 37.03 22.09
C LEU A 41 -11.45 36.63 22.41
N VAL A 42 -10.55 37.60 22.40
CA VAL A 42 -9.13 37.36 22.66
C VAL A 42 -8.86 37.55 24.14
N VAL A 43 -8.63 36.46 24.86
CA VAL A 43 -8.30 36.46 26.30
C VAL A 43 -6.79 36.52 26.47
N LEU A 44 -6.30 37.62 27.02
CA LEU A 44 -4.87 37.85 27.22
C LEU A 44 -4.48 37.53 28.66
N ALA A 45 -3.50 36.65 28.83
CA ALA A 45 -2.82 36.46 30.11
C ALA A 45 -2.04 37.72 30.49
N SER A 46 -1.97 38.04 31.78
CA SER A 46 -1.17 39.18 32.26
C SER A 46 0.31 39.03 31.90
N ALA A 47 0.81 37.79 31.88
CA ALA A 47 2.18 37.44 31.50
C ALA A 47 2.42 37.29 29.98
N ALA A 48 1.42 37.56 29.12
CA ALA A 48 1.56 37.37 27.67
C ALA A 48 2.72 38.17 27.07
N ASP A 49 3.40 37.61 26.06
CA ASP A 49 4.50 38.26 25.36
C ASP A 49 4.10 39.65 24.81
N PRO A 50 4.95 40.70 24.93
CA PRO A 50 4.70 42.02 24.36
C PRO A 50 4.24 42.01 22.89
N ALA A 51 4.79 41.12 22.06
CA ALA A 51 4.41 40.96 20.66
C ALA A 51 2.99 40.41 20.50
N VAL A 52 2.57 39.47 21.36
CA VAL A 52 1.20 38.93 21.39
C VAL A 52 0.21 40.02 21.80
N ARG A 53 0.52 40.78 22.85
CA ARG A 53 -0.32 41.92 23.28
C ARG A 53 -0.45 42.98 22.20
N THR A 54 0.65 43.30 21.53
CA THR A 54 0.66 44.24 20.40
C THR A 54 -0.22 43.75 19.27
N ALA A 55 -0.06 42.48 18.86
CA ALA A 55 -0.88 41.89 17.80
C ALA A 55 -2.37 41.89 18.16
N ALA A 56 -2.73 41.54 19.39
CA ALA A 56 -4.11 41.57 19.87
C ALA A 56 -4.72 42.97 19.80
N ARG A 57 -3.99 43.99 20.29
CA ARG A 57 -4.42 45.41 20.21
C ARG A 57 -4.60 45.88 18.77
N THR A 58 -3.68 45.54 17.88
CA THR A 58 -3.78 45.86 16.45
C THR A 58 -5.02 45.23 15.81
N LEU A 59 -5.30 43.95 16.11
CA LEU A 59 -6.48 43.26 15.59
C LEU A 59 -7.79 43.84 16.12
N ALA A 60 -7.84 44.18 17.42
CA ALA A 60 -8.98 44.83 18.06
C ALA A 60 -9.24 46.22 17.47
N ALA A 61 -8.19 47.02 17.26
CA ALA A 61 -8.33 48.35 16.63
C ALA A 61 -8.82 48.28 15.17
N ARG A 62 -8.46 47.21 14.45
CA ARG A 62 -8.84 47.03 13.03
C ARG A 62 -10.29 46.58 12.84
N ALA A 63 -10.85 45.85 13.79
CA ALA A 63 -12.22 45.33 13.72
C ALA A 63 -12.89 45.37 15.11
N PRO A 64 -13.07 46.57 15.70
CA PRO A 64 -13.55 46.73 17.08
C PRO A 64 -14.94 46.16 17.33
N GLU A 65 -15.76 46.05 16.28
CA GLU A 65 -17.10 45.48 16.33
C GLU A 65 -17.13 43.94 16.31
N ARG A 66 -15.99 43.29 16.03
CA ARG A 66 -15.88 41.82 15.93
C ARG A 66 -14.71 41.21 16.68
N VAL A 67 -13.80 42.01 17.23
CA VAL A 67 -12.66 41.55 18.02
C VAL A 67 -12.68 42.27 19.37
N ARG A 68 -12.96 41.53 20.44
CA ARG A 68 -12.97 42.07 21.81
C ARG A 68 -11.84 41.46 22.62
N LEU A 69 -11.09 42.33 23.29
CA LEU A 69 -10.04 41.92 24.22
C LEU A 69 -10.64 41.70 25.60
N VAL A 70 -10.26 40.59 26.23
CA VAL A 70 -10.60 40.26 27.61
C VAL A 70 -9.28 40.17 28.37
N HIS A 71 -9.13 41.02 29.38
CA HIS A 71 -7.99 40.96 30.28
C HIS A 71 -8.33 40.00 31.40
N ALA A 72 -7.64 38.86 31.45
CA ALA A 72 -7.82 37.90 32.52
C ALA A 72 -7.26 38.44 33.84
N ASP A 73 -7.80 37.95 34.95
CA ASP A 73 -7.27 38.20 36.29
C ASP A 73 -5.78 37.84 36.35
N PRO A 74 -4.89 38.66 36.97
CA PRO A 74 -3.49 38.30 37.20
C PRO A 74 -3.26 36.94 37.89
N ALA A 75 -4.25 36.42 38.63
CA ALA A 75 -4.24 35.09 39.23
C ALA A 75 -4.50 33.96 38.21
N ALA A 76 -5.18 34.23 37.09
CA ALA A 76 -5.48 33.26 36.04
C ALA A 76 -4.26 32.97 35.16
N ARG A 77 -3.40 32.06 35.62
CA ARG A 77 -2.13 31.73 34.97
C ARG A 77 -2.19 30.55 33.98
N THR A 78 -3.20 29.68 34.11
CA THR A 78 -3.30 28.46 33.30
C THR A 78 -4.20 28.65 32.08
N THR A 79 -3.96 27.86 31.03
CA THR A 79 -4.79 27.88 29.82
C THR A 79 -6.27 27.56 30.12
N GLY A 80 -6.55 26.71 31.13
CA GLY A 80 -7.91 26.43 31.60
C GLY A 80 -8.60 27.67 32.16
N ALA A 81 -7.94 28.39 33.07
CA ALA A 81 -8.45 29.62 33.66
C ALA A 81 -8.72 30.72 32.60
N LEU A 82 -7.81 30.88 31.63
CA LEU A 82 -8.00 31.82 30.52
C LEU A 82 -9.21 31.45 29.64
N ARG A 83 -9.42 30.16 29.37
CA ARG A 83 -10.62 29.70 28.65
C ARG A 83 -11.88 29.98 29.45
N ASN A 84 -11.88 29.73 30.76
CA ASN A 84 -13.01 30.03 31.65
C ASN A 84 -13.37 31.52 31.64
N ALA A 85 -12.39 32.42 31.76
CA ALA A 85 -12.59 33.87 31.65
C ALA A 85 -13.21 34.26 30.30
N GLY A 86 -12.81 33.60 29.22
CA GLY A 86 -13.42 33.75 27.90
C GLY A 86 -14.86 33.24 27.82
N LEU A 87 -15.17 32.10 28.45
CA LEU A 87 -16.53 31.57 28.55
C LEU A 87 -17.45 32.53 29.32
N ASP A 88 -16.96 33.16 30.39
CA ASP A 88 -17.71 34.14 31.16
C ASP A 88 -18.01 35.41 30.37
N ALA A 89 -17.00 35.90 29.64
CA ALA A 89 -17.13 37.08 28.81
C ALA A 89 -18.01 36.85 27.57
N ALA A 90 -18.28 35.60 27.17
CA ALA A 90 -18.97 35.28 25.92
C ALA A 90 -20.40 35.81 25.85
N ALA A 91 -20.71 36.55 24.78
CA ALA A 91 -22.02 37.15 24.54
C ALA A 91 -22.90 36.33 23.58
N GLY A 92 -22.28 35.51 22.73
CA GLY A 92 -22.92 34.73 21.68
C GLY A 92 -23.85 33.65 22.22
N ARG A 93 -24.87 33.30 21.42
CA ARG A 93 -25.75 32.16 21.71
C ARG A 93 -24.97 30.85 21.78
N TYR A 94 -24.00 30.68 20.90
CA TYR A 94 -23.03 29.59 20.94
C TYR A 94 -21.63 30.11 21.24
N VAL A 95 -20.86 29.31 21.97
CA VAL A 95 -19.46 29.57 22.29
C VAL A 95 -18.59 28.45 21.72
N LEU A 96 -17.48 28.83 21.09
CA LEU A 96 -16.47 27.92 20.54
C LEU A 96 -15.11 28.36 21.05
N VAL A 97 -14.27 27.42 21.47
CA VAL A 97 -12.91 27.71 21.95
C VAL A 97 -11.90 27.25 20.88
N LEU A 98 -10.97 28.13 20.52
CA LEU A 98 -9.85 27.85 19.61
C LEU A 98 -8.53 27.88 20.37
N GLY A 99 -7.68 26.89 20.10
CA GLY A 99 -6.26 26.99 20.44
C GLY A 99 -5.55 28.05 19.58
N SER A 100 -4.50 28.66 20.12
CA SER A 100 -3.66 29.58 19.34
C SER A 100 -3.07 28.85 18.12
N GLY A 101 -3.22 29.46 16.93
CA GLY A 101 -2.82 28.88 15.64
C GLY A 101 -3.88 28.00 14.96
N GLU A 102 -4.93 27.61 15.67
CA GLU A 102 -6.09 26.93 15.07
C GLU A 102 -6.88 27.90 14.20
N ARG A 103 -7.36 27.41 13.06
CA ARG A 103 -8.09 28.19 12.06
C ARG A 103 -9.44 27.57 11.74
N LEU A 104 -10.48 28.38 11.79
CA LEU A 104 -11.81 28.02 11.31
C LEU A 104 -11.85 27.98 9.79
N GLN A 105 -12.51 26.96 9.24
CA GLN A 105 -12.87 26.93 7.83
C GLN A 105 -13.90 28.02 7.51
N LYS A 106 -13.91 28.52 6.26
CA LYS A 106 -14.70 29.71 5.83
C LYS A 106 -16.18 29.73 6.27
N HIS A 107 -16.80 28.55 6.37
CA HIS A 107 -18.22 28.40 6.71
C HIS A 107 -18.44 27.71 8.07
N ALA A 108 -17.41 27.59 8.91
CA ALA A 108 -17.46 26.84 10.17
C ALA A 108 -18.55 27.37 11.12
N CYS A 109 -18.54 28.67 11.45
CA CYS A 109 -19.52 29.25 12.37
C CYS A 109 -20.95 29.12 11.84
N ARG A 110 -21.15 29.36 10.54
CA ARG A 110 -22.47 29.20 9.88
C ARG A 110 -22.97 27.76 9.98
N ASN A 111 -22.11 26.78 9.66
CA ASN A 111 -22.49 25.37 9.68
C ASN A 111 -22.84 24.89 11.10
N LEU A 112 -22.04 25.29 12.09
CA LEU A 112 -22.28 24.93 13.50
C LEU A 112 -23.55 25.59 14.03
N TRP A 113 -23.71 26.89 13.82
CA TRP A 113 -24.90 27.64 14.23
C TRP A 113 -26.17 27.09 13.59
N GLN A 114 -26.17 26.88 12.27
CA GLN A 114 -27.34 26.37 11.57
C GLN A 114 -27.72 24.97 12.06
N ALA A 115 -26.73 24.09 12.27
CA ALA A 115 -26.99 22.77 12.83
C ALA A 115 -27.58 22.87 14.25
N GLY A 116 -27.05 23.76 15.09
CA GLY A 116 -27.56 24.01 16.43
C GLY A 116 -29.00 24.53 16.43
N GLU A 117 -29.33 25.49 15.57
CA GLU A 117 -30.69 26.05 15.49
C GLU A 117 -31.70 25.06 14.90
N THR A 118 -31.36 24.36 13.83
CA THR A 118 -32.26 23.36 13.21
C THR A 118 -32.53 22.20 14.16
N SER A 119 -31.52 21.71 14.86
CA SER A 119 -31.66 20.55 15.75
C SER A 119 -31.99 20.90 17.19
N ARG A 120 -31.91 22.18 17.58
CA ARG A 120 -31.95 22.64 18.97
C ARG A 120 -30.96 21.87 19.85
N ALA A 121 -29.76 21.61 19.34
CA ALA A 121 -28.69 20.92 20.06
C ALA A 121 -27.94 21.88 20.99
N ASP A 122 -27.48 21.35 22.12
CA ASP A 122 -26.69 22.08 23.10
C ASP A 122 -25.19 21.95 22.84
N LEU A 123 -24.77 20.88 22.15
CA LEU A 123 -23.41 20.67 21.67
C LEU A 123 -23.43 20.34 20.18
N ILE A 124 -22.58 21.02 19.41
CA ILE A 124 -22.44 20.77 17.97
C ILE A 124 -20.98 20.52 17.65
N ALA A 125 -20.67 19.37 17.04
CA ALA A 125 -19.30 18.96 16.73
C ALA A 125 -19.12 18.67 15.24
N GLY A 126 -17.95 19.00 14.71
CA GLY A 126 -17.54 18.63 13.36
C GLY A 126 -16.08 18.16 13.30
N ARG A 127 -15.61 17.92 12.08
CA ARG A 127 -14.26 17.39 11.87
C ARG A 127 -13.18 18.43 12.14
N TRP A 128 -11.99 17.97 12.48
CA TRP A 128 -10.79 18.81 12.57
C TRP A 128 -9.53 18.10 12.05
N SER A 129 -8.55 18.89 11.62
CA SER A 129 -7.24 18.40 11.17
C SER A 129 -6.09 19.02 11.97
N ARG A 130 -4.93 18.35 11.93
CA ARG A 130 -3.67 18.82 12.53
C ARG A 130 -2.54 18.85 11.51
N ILE A 131 -1.56 19.72 11.75
CA ILE A 131 -0.34 19.84 10.95
C ILE A 131 0.55 18.62 11.19
N ALA A 132 0.73 17.77 10.18
CA ALA A 132 1.38 16.46 10.32
C ALA A 132 2.91 16.52 10.31
N ASP A 133 3.50 17.55 9.71
CA ASP A 133 4.95 17.71 9.56
C ASP A 133 5.33 19.18 9.29
N GLU A 134 6.64 19.46 9.28
CA GLU A 134 7.21 20.79 9.00
C GLU A 134 6.86 21.35 7.62
N SER A 135 6.31 20.53 6.70
CA SER A 135 5.85 21.03 5.40
C SER A 135 4.51 21.76 5.47
N GLY A 136 3.86 21.77 6.64
CA GLY A 136 2.56 22.39 6.85
C GLY A 136 1.39 21.53 6.37
N LYS A 137 1.61 20.23 6.09
CA LYS A 137 0.58 19.34 5.55
C LYS A 137 -0.46 18.98 6.61
N GLU A 138 -1.73 19.26 6.34
CA GLU A 138 -2.85 18.89 7.22
C GLU A 138 -3.19 17.39 7.14
N ARG A 139 -3.54 16.81 8.29
CA ARG A 139 -4.03 15.42 8.40
C ARG A 139 -5.13 15.28 9.44
N GLU A 140 -6.25 14.70 9.02
CA GLU A 140 -7.34 14.31 9.91
C GLU A 140 -7.03 12.95 10.59
N PRO A 141 -7.40 12.76 11.87
CA PRO A 141 -7.48 11.43 12.48
C PRO A 141 -8.40 10.50 11.67
N SER A 142 -7.99 9.26 11.45
CA SER A 142 -8.73 8.33 10.57
C SER A 142 -10.12 7.96 11.10
N TRP A 143 -10.27 7.87 12.43
CA TRP A 143 -11.53 7.52 13.09
C TRP A 143 -12.63 8.59 12.91
N GLN A 144 -12.27 9.85 12.58
CA GLN A 144 -13.27 10.90 12.32
C GLN A 144 -14.13 10.62 11.10
N ARG A 145 -13.67 9.79 10.15
CA ARG A 145 -14.42 9.49 8.92
C ARG A 145 -15.73 8.76 9.20
N GLU A 146 -15.71 7.87 10.18
CA GLU A 146 -16.87 7.07 10.57
C GLU A 146 -17.81 7.88 11.47
N LEU A 147 -17.25 8.50 12.52
CA LEU A 147 -17.99 9.39 13.42
C LEU A 147 -18.79 10.47 12.65
N PHE A 148 -18.14 11.13 11.68
CA PHE A 148 -18.73 12.22 10.89
C PHE A 148 -19.11 11.82 9.46
N ALA A 149 -19.44 10.54 9.22
CA ALA A 149 -19.82 10.03 7.89
C ALA A 149 -21.02 10.77 7.28
N ARG A 150 -21.98 11.17 8.13
CA ARG A 150 -23.17 11.97 7.79
C ARG A 150 -23.50 12.95 8.92
N SER A 151 -24.12 14.08 8.57
CA SER A 151 -24.65 15.00 9.59
C SER A 151 -25.91 14.39 10.23
N ARG A 152 -26.00 14.42 11.56
CA ARG A 152 -27.12 13.83 12.32
C ARG A 152 -27.22 14.42 13.72
N THR A 153 -28.36 14.24 14.36
CA THR A 153 -28.59 14.62 15.76
C THR A 153 -28.68 13.37 16.61
N LEU A 154 -28.07 13.40 17.78
CA LEU A 154 -28.04 12.34 18.78
C LEU A 154 -28.85 12.78 19.99
N SER A 155 -29.57 11.84 20.58
CA SER A 155 -30.29 12.02 21.85
C SER A 155 -29.40 11.76 23.08
N ARG A 156 -28.26 11.07 22.88
CA ARG A 156 -27.24 10.84 23.89
C ARG A 156 -25.88 10.61 23.24
N PHE A 157 -24.80 10.89 23.95
CA PHE A 157 -23.45 10.70 23.40
C PHE A 157 -23.09 9.24 23.17
N THR A 158 -23.73 8.28 23.86
CA THR A 158 -23.45 6.84 23.69
C THR A 158 -23.86 6.29 22.31
N GLU A 159 -24.68 7.02 21.53
CA GLU A 159 -24.94 6.73 20.11
C GLU A 159 -23.73 7.01 19.20
N ALA A 160 -22.73 7.72 19.71
CA ALA A 160 -21.48 8.04 19.04
C ALA A 160 -20.34 8.07 20.08
N PRO A 161 -19.95 6.90 20.64
CA PRO A 161 -19.04 6.82 21.77
C PRO A 161 -17.68 7.45 21.50
N GLU A 162 -17.25 7.55 20.23
CA GLU A 162 -16.01 8.22 19.81
C GLU A 162 -15.95 9.70 20.23
N LEU A 163 -17.08 10.34 20.55
CA LEU A 163 -17.09 11.69 21.09
C LEU A 163 -16.34 11.81 22.43
N VAL A 164 -16.40 10.75 23.25
CA VAL A 164 -15.84 10.73 24.61
C VAL A 164 -14.66 9.76 24.72
N VAL A 165 -14.66 8.67 23.96
CA VAL A 165 -13.54 7.71 23.99
C VAL A 165 -12.36 8.17 23.13
N ARG A 166 -12.62 8.90 22.04
CA ARG A 166 -11.58 9.56 21.23
C ARG A 166 -11.54 11.04 21.59
N ASP A 167 -10.40 11.68 21.38
CA ASP A 167 -10.21 13.12 21.57
C ASP A 167 -10.95 13.96 20.50
N ALA A 168 -12.21 13.62 20.20
CA ALA A 168 -13.05 14.28 19.20
C ALA A 168 -13.36 15.72 19.61
N LEU A 169 -13.61 15.94 20.88
CA LEU A 169 -14.06 17.21 21.45
C LEU A 169 -12.92 18.04 22.07
N VAL A 170 -11.71 17.94 21.53
CA VAL A 170 -10.57 18.82 21.90
C VAL A 170 -10.56 20.14 21.13
N THR A 171 -11.29 20.20 20.00
CA THR A 171 -11.54 21.39 19.18
C THR A 171 -12.66 21.08 18.17
N GLY A 172 -13.08 22.07 17.37
CA GLY A 172 -14.03 21.85 16.27
C GLY A 172 -15.48 21.62 16.71
N PHE A 173 -15.82 22.01 17.93
CA PHE A 173 -17.18 21.96 18.47
C PHE A 173 -17.56 23.30 19.12
N CYS A 174 -18.87 23.57 19.23
CA CYS A 174 -19.40 24.68 20.00
C CYS A 174 -20.48 24.20 20.98
N LEU A 175 -20.68 24.99 22.03
CA LEU A 175 -21.72 24.78 23.05
C LEU A 175 -22.73 25.91 23.03
N ARG A 176 -24.00 25.61 23.25
CA ARG A 176 -25.00 26.62 23.57
C ARG A 176 -24.62 27.22 24.93
N ARG A 177 -24.42 28.54 24.96
CA ARG A 177 -23.92 29.26 26.15
C ARG A 177 -24.81 29.03 27.37
N GLU A 178 -26.12 29.01 27.18
CA GLU A 178 -27.08 28.75 28.25
C GLU A 178 -26.92 27.34 28.83
N ALA A 179 -26.71 26.33 27.99
CA ALA A 179 -26.46 24.97 28.43
C ALA A 179 -25.14 24.87 29.22
N ALA A 180 -24.08 25.54 28.74
CA ALA A 180 -22.82 25.60 29.47
C ALA A 180 -22.97 26.19 30.87
N ARG A 181 -23.79 27.24 31.04
CA ARG A 181 -24.10 27.82 32.36
C ARG A 181 -24.97 26.91 33.21
N ARG A 182 -26.04 26.34 32.63
CA ARG A 182 -26.99 25.45 33.32
C ARG A 182 -26.30 24.23 33.92
N HIS A 183 -25.33 23.66 33.20
CA HIS A 183 -24.58 22.48 33.62
C HIS A 183 -23.24 22.81 34.29
N GLY A 184 -22.95 24.09 34.56
CA GLY A 184 -21.71 24.49 35.23
C GLY A 184 -20.43 24.08 34.49
N LEU A 185 -20.43 24.01 33.16
CA LEU A 185 -19.31 23.49 32.38
C LEU A 185 -18.12 24.45 32.42
N ARG A 186 -17.00 24.00 33.01
CA ARG A 186 -15.74 24.74 33.14
C ARG A 186 -14.55 23.86 32.77
N TYR A 187 -13.48 24.49 32.29
CA TYR A 187 -12.18 23.83 32.13
C TYR A 187 -11.52 23.69 33.51
N GLU A 188 -10.95 22.53 33.79
CA GLU A 188 -10.09 22.33 34.96
C GLU A 188 -8.87 23.24 34.87
N GLU A 189 -8.63 24.02 35.92
CA GLU A 189 -7.59 25.05 35.93
C GLU A 189 -6.22 24.49 36.33
N ASP A 190 -6.18 23.38 37.06
CA ASP A 190 -4.96 22.69 37.49
C ASP A 190 -4.44 21.65 36.47
N LEU A 191 -5.22 21.37 35.42
CA LEU A 191 -4.97 20.29 34.47
C LEU A 191 -4.37 20.80 33.16
N ALA A 192 -3.09 20.51 32.95
CA ALA A 192 -2.48 20.65 31.63
C ALA A 192 -3.21 19.74 30.62
N HIS A 193 -3.51 20.26 29.43
CA HIS A 193 -4.39 19.63 28.43
C HIS A 193 -5.84 19.42 28.89
N GLY A 194 -6.38 20.29 29.75
CA GLY A 194 -7.77 20.24 30.20
C GLY A 194 -8.83 20.22 29.09
N GLU A 195 -8.51 20.60 27.83
CA GLU A 195 -9.41 20.39 26.69
C GLU A 195 -9.77 18.93 26.44
N ILE A 196 -8.93 17.98 26.86
CA ILE A 196 -9.19 16.54 26.70
C ILE A 196 -10.34 16.09 27.61
N LEU A 197 -10.49 16.73 28.78
CA LEU A 197 -11.52 16.40 29.76
C LEU A 197 -12.82 17.19 29.54
N PHE A 198 -12.71 18.47 29.20
CA PHE A 198 -13.87 19.37 29.06
C PHE A 198 -14.91 18.86 28.05
N GLY A 199 -14.45 18.40 26.87
CA GLY A 199 -15.33 17.92 25.81
C GLY A 199 -16.19 16.71 26.24
N PRO A 200 -15.57 15.63 26.76
CA PRO A 200 -16.30 14.50 27.33
C PRO A 200 -17.30 14.86 28.42
N ILE A 201 -16.94 15.73 29.37
CA ILE A 201 -17.88 16.22 30.40
C ILE A 201 -19.05 16.95 29.74
N ALA A 202 -18.77 17.85 28.80
CA ALA A 202 -19.81 18.59 28.10
C ALA A 202 -20.77 17.66 27.33
N ALA A 203 -20.26 16.62 26.66
CA ALA A 203 -21.08 15.63 25.96
C ALA A 203 -21.90 14.76 26.91
N ALA A 204 -21.39 14.44 28.10
CA ALA A 204 -22.09 13.68 29.12
C ALA A 204 -23.20 14.49 29.81
N SER A 205 -22.99 15.80 30.00
CA SER A 205 -23.95 16.68 30.68
C SER A 205 -25.12 17.13 29.80
N VAL A 206 -24.94 17.20 28.48
CA VAL A 206 -25.96 17.72 27.56
C VAL A 206 -26.83 16.61 26.95
N GLY A 207 -28.11 16.90 26.76
CA GLY A 207 -29.08 15.93 26.24
C GLY A 207 -29.25 15.88 24.71
N ARG A 208 -28.72 16.86 23.96
CA ARG A 208 -28.86 16.84 22.49
C ARG A 208 -27.59 17.32 21.80
N ILE A 209 -27.04 16.43 20.95
CA ILE A 209 -25.76 16.65 20.26
C ILE A 209 -26.00 16.62 18.75
N ALA A 210 -25.46 17.60 18.01
CA ALA A 210 -25.47 17.58 16.56
C ALA A 210 -24.06 17.32 16.00
N LEU A 211 -23.96 16.33 15.11
CA LEU A 211 -22.76 16.06 14.34
C LEU A 211 -22.88 16.67 12.95
N VAL A 212 -21.85 17.40 12.52
CA VAL A 212 -21.74 17.92 11.16
C VAL A 212 -20.59 17.26 10.42
N ARG A 213 -20.85 16.75 9.21
CA ARG A 213 -19.83 16.11 8.36
C ARG A 213 -18.69 17.07 7.93
N ARG A 214 -18.85 18.38 8.10
CA ARG A 214 -17.91 19.38 7.60
C ARG A 214 -16.64 19.45 8.45
N LEU A 215 -15.52 19.81 7.81
CA LEU A 215 -14.29 20.18 8.49
C LEU A 215 -14.47 21.59 9.06
N ILE A 216 -14.27 21.75 10.36
CA ILE A 216 -14.50 22.97 11.13
C ILE A 216 -13.17 23.65 11.43
N VAL A 217 -12.21 22.91 11.99
CA VAL A 217 -10.92 23.44 12.45
C VAL A 217 -9.74 22.81 11.69
N THR A 218 -8.74 23.62 11.41
CA THR A 218 -7.44 23.24 10.83
C THR A 218 -6.30 23.93 11.58
N GLY A 219 -5.04 23.62 11.28
CA GLY A 219 -3.90 24.31 11.85
C GLY A 219 -3.53 23.86 13.27
N ARG A 220 -4.22 22.86 13.83
CA ARG A 220 -3.91 22.33 15.16
C ARG A 220 -2.50 21.74 15.16
N ALA A 221 -1.69 22.11 16.16
CA ALA A 221 -0.36 21.56 16.35
C ALA A 221 -0.43 20.07 16.76
N VAL A 222 0.58 19.29 16.39
CA VAL A 222 0.75 17.93 16.92
C VAL A 222 1.28 18.05 18.36
N PRO A 223 0.68 17.38 19.34
CA PRO A 223 1.18 17.40 20.71
C PRO A 223 2.58 16.76 20.79
N ASP A 224 3.50 17.38 21.54
CA ASP A 224 4.79 16.76 21.89
C ASP A 224 4.53 15.78 23.03
N ARG A 225 4.08 14.57 22.67
CA ARG A 225 3.73 13.52 23.62
C ARG A 225 4.87 13.11 24.54
N ALA A 226 6.12 13.33 24.13
CA ALA A 226 7.28 13.04 24.96
C ALA A 226 7.43 14.08 26.08
N ARG A 227 7.20 15.36 25.77
CA ARG A 227 7.18 16.43 26.76
C ARG A 227 5.92 16.35 27.64
N ASP A 228 4.79 16.05 27.04
CA ASP A 228 3.47 16.22 27.64
C ASP A 228 2.92 14.92 28.28
N LEU A 229 3.72 13.85 28.35
CA LEU A 229 3.27 12.50 28.74
C LEU A 229 2.49 12.47 30.06
N ILE A 230 3.05 13.05 31.12
CA ILE A 230 2.45 13.03 32.47
C ILE A 230 1.07 13.70 32.45
N ALA A 231 0.98 14.87 31.82
CA ALA A 231 -0.27 15.60 31.69
C ALA A 231 -1.31 14.85 30.86
N LEU A 232 -0.90 14.22 29.74
CA LEU A 232 -1.78 13.43 28.90
C LEU A 232 -2.33 12.19 29.64
N VAL A 233 -1.51 11.51 30.43
CA VAL A 233 -1.94 10.38 31.27
C VAL A 233 -2.94 10.84 32.32
N GLU A 234 -2.70 11.97 32.98
CA GLU A 234 -3.61 12.51 33.99
C GLU A 234 -4.96 12.94 33.37
N ALA A 235 -4.94 13.66 32.25
CA ALA A 235 -6.17 14.03 31.53
C ALA A 235 -6.96 12.78 31.09
N HIS A 236 -6.26 11.74 30.61
CA HIS A 236 -6.88 10.47 30.27
C HIS A 236 -7.54 9.79 31.48
N ARG A 237 -6.83 9.71 32.62
CA ARG A 237 -7.35 9.11 33.87
C ARG A 237 -8.60 9.83 34.36
N ARG A 238 -8.62 11.16 34.36
CA ARG A 238 -9.81 11.93 34.76
C ARG A 238 -11.01 11.66 33.86
N VAL A 239 -10.81 11.53 32.54
CA VAL A 239 -11.90 11.12 31.62
C VAL A 239 -12.39 9.70 31.93
N ALA A 240 -11.47 8.74 32.12
CA ALA A 240 -11.82 7.36 32.44
C ALA A 240 -12.62 7.25 33.75
N ASN A 241 -12.20 7.96 34.79
CA ASN A 241 -12.89 8.02 36.07
C ASN A 241 -14.28 8.67 35.94
N THR A 242 -14.40 9.70 35.10
CA THR A 242 -15.70 10.33 34.81
C THR A 242 -16.65 9.34 34.16
N LEU A 243 -16.20 8.56 33.17
CA LEU A 243 -17.03 7.53 32.53
C LEU A 243 -17.49 6.45 33.52
N LEU A 244 -16.60 6.01 34.42
CA LEU A 244 -16.95 5.06 35.48
C LEU A 244 -17.98 5.66 36.47
N ALA A 245 -17.80 6.91 36.88
CA ALA A 245 -18.74 7.59 37.77
C ALA A 245 -20.15 7.74 37.16
N HIS A 246 -20.25 7.74 35.83
CA HIS A 246 -21.53 7.74 35.10
C HIS A 246 -22.06 6.33 34.81
N GLY A 247 -21.45 5.27 35.36
CA GLY A 247 -21.89 3.89 35.18
C GLY A 247 -21.62 3.33 33.78
N LEU A 248 -20.54 3.76 33.11
CA LEU A 248 -20.20 3.36 31.73
C LEU A 248 -18.83 2.66 31.66
N PRO A 249 -18.68 1.47 32.28
CA PRO A 249 -17.41 0.75 32.32
C PRO A 249 -16.91 0.32 30.94
N GLU A 250 -17.80 -0.02 30.00
CA GLU A 250 -17.44 -0.44 28.64
C GLU A 250 -16.80 0.73 27.88
N LEU A 251 -17.32 1.95 28.05
CA LEU A 251 -16.73 3.15 27.42
C LEU A 251 -15.39 3.53 28.07
N ARG A 252 -15.21 3.24 29.36
CA ARG A 252 -13.91 3.41 30.02
C ARG A 252 -12.86 2.47 29.42
N GLU A 253 -13.21 1.21 29.17
CA GLU A 253 -12.31 0.26 28.50
C GLU A 253 -11.97 0.71 27.07
N GLU A 254 -12.96 1.14 26.30
CA GLU A 254 -12.73 1.68 24.96
C GLU A 254 -11.88 2.97 24.97
N ARG A 255 -12.01 3.81 26.00
CA ARG A 255 -11.14 4.98 26.22
C ARG A 255 -9.70 4.58 26.53
N GLU A 256 -9.47 3.52 27.32
CA GLU A 256 -8.15 2.96 27.60
C GLU A 256 -7.48 2.47 26.31
N LYS A 257 -8.19 1.65 25.52
CA LYS A 257 -7.75 1.19 24.20
C LYS A 257 -7.44 2.36 23.27
N ALA A 258 -8.29 3.37 23.26
CA ALA A 258 -8.11 4.56 22.45
C ALA A 258 -6.86 5.36 22.84
N PHE A 259 -6.59 5.53 24.14
CA PHE A 259 -5.43 6.24 24.64
C PHE A 259 -4.12 5.57 24.24
N HIS A 260 -4.03 4.25 24.40
CA HIS A 260 -2.90 3.45 23.95
C HIS A 260 -2.63 3.66 22.45
N ARG A 261 -3.67 3.55 21.63
CA ARG A 261 -3.57 3.64 20.16
C ARG A 261 -3.26 5.05 19.65
N ASP A 262 -3.89 6.08 20.22
CA ASP A 262 -3.86 7.44 19.68
C ASP A 262 -2.76 8.33 20.30
N HIS A 263 -2.22 7.90 21.46
CA HIS A 263 -1.14 8.60 22.19
C HIS A 263 0.12 7.77 22.39
N LEU A 264 0.04 6.63 23.06
CA LEU A 264 1.23 5.87 23.45
C LEU A 264 1.95 5.26 22.23
N VAL A 265 1.22 4.64 21.30
CA VAL A 265 1.82 4.10 20.06
C VAL A 265 2.49 5.19 19.22
N PRO A 266 1.87 6.37 18.95
CA PRO A 266 2.54 7.49 18.30
C PRO A 266 3.75 8.02 19.07
N LEU A 267 3.73 8.03 20.40
CA LEU A 267 4.88 8.38 21.23
C LEU A 267 6.03 7.41 20.96
N VAL A 268 5.80 6.10 21.04
CA VAL A 268 6.83 5.09 20.71
C VAL A 268 7.38 5.28 19.30
N ARG A 269 6.52 5.50 18.30
CA ARG A 269 6.95 5.76 16.91
C ARG A 269 7.89 6.97 16.76
N SER A 270 7.86 7.92 17.70
CA SER A 270 8.72 9.11 17.68
C SER A 270 10.12 8.87 18.29
N PHE A 271 10.32 7.78 19.03
CA PHE A 271 11.58 7.51 19.75
C PHE A 271 12.84 7.60 18.88
N PRO A 272 12.90 7.04 17.65
CA PRO A 272 14.11 7.13 16.82
C PRO A 272 14.53 8.57 16.46
N ALA A 273 13.60 9.52 16.55
CA ALA A 273 13.84 10.95 16.29
C ALA A 273 14.17 11.75 17.57
N LEU A 274 13.88 11.23 18.75
CA LEU A 274 14.20 11.88 20.03
C LEU A 274 15.70 11.71 20.34
N PRO A 275 16.39 12.71 20.91
CA PRO A 275 17.73 12.54 21.47
C PRO A 275 17.76 11.50 22.60
N ALA A 276 18.88 10.78 22.78
CA ALA A 276 19.06 9.74 23.79
C ALA A 276 18.58 10.16 25.20
N VAL A 277 19.07 11.30 25.70
CA VAL A 277 18.68 11.81 27.03
C VAL A 277 17.17 12.07 27.14
N ARG A 278 16.51 12.49 26.04
CA ARG A 278 15.04 12.63 26.04
C ARG A 278 14.35 11.27 26.02
N ARG A 279 14.88 10.26 25.32
CA ARG A 279 14.32 8.90 25.34
C ARG A 279 14.32 8.33 26.76
N ASP A 280 15.44 8.43 27.47
CA ASP A 280 15.58 7.91 28.85
C ASP A 280 14.62 8.60 29.82
N ARG A 281 14.53 9.94 29.74
CA ARG A 281 13.58 10.70 30.57
C ARG A 281 12.12 10.30 30.33
N VAL A 282 11.75 10.09 29.06
CA VAL A 282 10.39 9.68 28.68
C VAL A 282 10.09 8.27 29.16
N ALA A 283 11.01 7.32 28.96
CA ALA A 283 10.83 5.94 29.42
C ALA A 283 10.70 5.87 30.96
N ALA A 284 11.55 6.59 31.69
CA ALA A 284 11.45 6.68 33.14
C ALA A 284 10.15 7.35 33.62
N ALA A 285 9.67 8.38 32.93
CA ALA A 285 8.38 9.01 33.24
C ALA A 285 7.20 8.07 32.94
N ALA A 286 7.25 7.32 31.84
CA ALA A 286 6.27 6.32 31.49
C ALA A 286 6.18 5.21 32.55
N ALA A 287 7.31 4.68 33.02
CA ALA A 287 7.34 3.64 34.05
C ALA A 287 6.67 4.07 35.37
N ARG A 288 6.77 5.35 35.73
CA ARG A 288 6.11 5.89 36.94
C ARG A 288 4.62 6.16 36.75
N THR A 289 4.19 6.42 35.52
CA THR A 289 2.83 6.93 35.26
C THR A 289 1.90 5.91 34.61
N LEU A 290 2.42 4.96 33.84
CA LEU A 290 1.64 3.92 33.17
C LEU A 290 1.61 2.66 34.05
N THR A 291 0.64 2.59 34.96
CA THR A 291 0.49 1.48 35.92
C THR A 291 -0.62 0.48 35.57
N GLY A 292 -1.42 0.76 34.54
CA GLY A 292 -2.53 -0.10 34.11
C GLY A 292 -2.08 -1.23 33.18
N PRO A 293 -2.87 -2.30 33.03
CA PRO A 293 -2.59 -3.37 32.09
C PRO A 293 -2.70 -2.88 30.64
N VAL A 294 -1.86 -3.43 29.76
CA VAL A 294 -1.94 -3.17 28.32
C VAL A 294 -3.12 -3.96 27.72
N PRO A 295 -4.03 -3.33 26.97
CA PRO A 295 -5.19 -4.02 26.40
C PRO A 295 -4.79 -5.18 25.47
N PRO A 296 -5.31 -6.41 25.67
CA PRO A 296 -4.95 -7.58 24.88
C PRO A 296 -5.36 -7.49 23.41
N GLU A 297 -6.37 -6.68 23.08
CA GLU A 297 -6.90 -6.51 21.72
C GLU A 297 -6.05 -5.58 20.85
N LEU A 298 -5.05 -4.89 21.42
CA LEU A 298 -4.09 -4.15 20.62
C LEU A 298 -3.31 -5.12 19.71
N PRO A 299 -2.92 -4.71 18.50
CA PRO A 299 -2.07 -5.50 17.64
C PRO A 299 -0.77 -5.93 18.35
N PRO A 300 -0.19 -7.11 18.04
CA PRO A 300 0.95 -7.67 18.79
C PRO A 300 2.12 -6.69 19.00
N LEU A 301 2.55 -5.99 17.95
CA LEU A 301 3.64 -5.00 18.05
C LEU A 301 3.26 -3.74 18.83
N GLU A 302 1.98 -3.36 18.84
CA GLU A 302 1.50 -2.23 19.65
C GLU A 302 1.46 -2.62 21.12
N ARG A 303 1.08 -3.87 21.45
CA ARG A 303 1.20 -4.43 22.82
C ARG A 303 2.65 -4.40 23.29
N VAL A 304 3.57 -4.99 22.52
CA VAL A 304 5.02 -4.96 22.80
C VAL A 304 5.49 -3.53 23.07
N ALA A 305 5.16 -2.61 22.15
CA ALA A 305 5.62 -1.22 22.23
C ALA A 305 5.16 -0.51 23.51
N VAL A 306 3.89 -0.66 23.89
CA VAL A 306 3.36 0.00 25.08
C VAL A 306 3.80 -0.72 26.37
N SER A 307 3.90 -2.05 26.36
CA SER A 307 4.44 -2.82 27.49
C SER A 307 5.88 -2.41 27.82
N LEU A 308 6.75 -2.31 26.80
CA LEU A 308 8.14 -1.86 27.00
C LEU A 308 8.20 -0.40 27.49
N LEU A 309 7.30 0.45 27.00
CA LEU A 309 7.21 1.84 27.45
C LEU A 309 6.79 1.93 28.92
N GLY A 310 5.80 1.14 29.34
CA GLY A 310 5.36 1.04 30.73
C GLY A 310 6.39 0.39 31.66
N ARG A 311 7.28 -0.46 31.14
CA ARG A 311 8.43 -1.00 31.89
C ARG A 311 9.60 -0.02 32.00
N GLY A 312 9.60 1.07 31.22
CA GLY A 312 10.72 2.02 31.15
C GLY A 312 11.94 1.50 30.40
N ASP A 313 11.79 0.47 29.56
CA ASP A 313 12.90 -0.09 28.77
C ASP A 313 13.17 0.77 27.52
N THR A 314 14.07 1.75 27.64
CA THR A 314 14.39 2.67 26.53
C THR A 314 14.81 1.94 25.25
N GLU A 315 15.68 0.92 25.37
CA GLU A 315 16.26 0.22 24.22
C GLU A 315 15.24 -0.70 23.56
N GLY A 316 14.42 -1.39 24.37
CA GLY A 316 13.28 -2.16 23.90
C GLY A 316 12.24 -1.29 23.20
N VAL A 317 11.90 -0.12 23.75
CA VAL A 317 10.97 0.82 23.10
C VAL A 317 11.52 1.29 21.76
N LEU A 318 12.83 1.55 21.66
CA LEU A 318 13.46 1.92 20.39
C LEU A 318 13.38 0.77 19.36
N ALA A 319 13.62 -0.49 19.78
CA ALA A 319 13.45 -1.66 18.92
C ALA A 319 11.99 -1.84 18.46
N ALA A 320 11.02 -1.68 19.36
CA ALA A 320 9.60 -1.72 19.06
C ALA A 320 9.17 -0.59 18.11
N ALA A 321 9.73 0.61 18.25
CA ALA A 321 9.49 1.72 17.33
C ALA A 321 9.93 1.40 15.89
N TYR A 322 11.07 0.73 15.74
CA TYR A 322 11.50 0.24 14.42
C TYR A 322 10.57 -0.84 13.89
N ALA A 323 10.13 -1.79 14.72
CA ALA A 323 9.19 -2.85 14.34
C ALA A 323 7.81 -2.29 13.93
N LEU A 324 7.25 -1.32 14.68
CA LEU A 324 5.99 -0.64 14.32
C LEU A 324 6.06 0.07 12.96
N SER A 325 7.24 0.56 12.58
CA SER A 325 7.48 1.18 11.28
C SER A 325 7.75 0.14 10.18
N ARG A 326 8.20 -1.06 10.56
CA ARG A 326 8.64 -2.15 9.68
C ARG A 326 8.19 -3.52 10.24
N PRO A 327 6.90 -3.85 10.22
CA PRO A 327 6.37 -5.02 10.95
C PRO A 327 6.92 -6.38 10.50
N ALA A 328 7.51 -6.45 9.31
CA ALA A 328 8.11 -7.68 8.78
C ALA A 328 9.59 -7.86 9.17
N THR A 329 10.19 -6.89 9.86
CA THR A 329 11.59 -6.91 10.28
C THR A 329 11.69 -7.35 11.73
N VAL A 330 12.55 -8.33 12.01
CA VAL A 330 12.88 -8.74 13.38
C VAL A 330 13.84 -7.71 13.97
N CYS A 331 13.37 -7.00 14.99
CA CYS A 331 14.05 -5.85 15.59
C CYS A 331 14.62 -6.11 16.99
N ALA A 332 14.22 -7.21 17.62
CA ALA A 332 14.69 -7.66 18.91
C ALA A 332 14.82 -9.20 18.88
N PRO A 333 15.60 -9.79 19.80
CA PRO A 333 15.61 -11.25 19.98
C PRO A 333 14.18 -11.76 20.18
N LEU A 334 13.92 -12.95 19.66
CA LEU A 334 12.62 -13.63 19.74
C LEU A 334 12.83 -15.01 20.36
N THR A 335 11.98 -15.37 21.32
CA THR A 335 11.90 -16.73 21.87
C THR A 335 10.89 -17.56 21.09
N THR A 336 11.12 -18.86 21.00
CA THR A 336 10.15 -19.80 20.41
C THR A 336 9.91 -20.92 21.40
N GLY A 337 8.65 -21.09 21.83
CA GLY A 337 8.23 -22.15 22.72
C GLY A 337 8.18 -23.51 22.02
N ALA A 338 8.12 -24.59 22.80
CA ALA A 338 7.96 -25.95 22.27
C ALA A 338 6.63 -26.16 21.51
N ASP A 339 5.63 -25.32 21.79
CA ASP A 339 4.35 -25.25 21.11
C ASP A 339 4.37 -24.42 19.81
N GLY A 340 5.55 -23.89 19.42
CA GLY A 340 5.73 -23.07 18.22
C GLY A 340 5.32 -21.60 18.38
N ARG A 341 4.90 -21.17 19.58
CA ARG A 341 4.61 -19.74 19.83
C ARG A 341 5.88 -18.92 19.86
N VAL A 342 5.81 -17.72 19.31
CA VAL A 342 6.92 -16.76 19.27
C VAL A 342 6.66 -15.62 20.22
N GLY A 343 7.57 -15.45 21.19
CA GLY A 343 7.56 -14.34 22.14
C GLY A 343 8.54 -13.22 21.76
N TRP A 344 8.20 -11.99 22.10
CA TRP A 344 9.16 -10.87 22.06
C TRP A 344 10.05 -10.89 23.31
N GLY A 345 11.32 -11.25 23.19
CA GLY A 345 12.26 -11.40 24.32
C GLY A 345 13.44 -12.31 23.98
N GLY A 346 14.50 -12.28 24.81
CA GLY A 346 15.65 -13.19 24.68
C GLY A 346 15.39 -14.58 25.26
N GLU A 347 16.19 -15.58 24.87
CA GLU A 347 16.13 -16.91 25.50
C GLU A 347 16.39 -16.82 27.01
N GLY A 348 15.54 -17.50 27.80
CA GLY A 348 15.59 -17.45 29.26
C GLY A 348 14.85 -16.28 29.91
N GLU A 349 14.27 -15.37 29.12
CA GLU A 349 13.43 -14.27 29.62
C GLU A 349 11.94 -14.57 29.44
N GLU A 350 11.10 -14.08 30.36
CA GLU A 350 9.64 -14.09 30.16
C GLU A 350 9.28 -13.16 28.99
N PRO A 351 8.59 -13.64 27.94
CA PRO A 351 8.32 -12.84 26.76
C PRO A 351 7.39 -11.66 27.10
N VAL A 352 7.69 -10.49 26.53
CA VAL A 352 6.91 -9.27 26.76
C VAL A 352 5.49 -9.41 26.21
N ALA A 353 5.34 -10.08 25.07
CA ALA A 353 4.06 -10.43 24.47
C ALA A 353 4.25 -11.57 23.44
N ASP A 354 3.17 -12.32 23.22
CA ASP A 354 3.03 -13.24 22.10
C ASP A 354 2.91 -12.44 20.78
N ILE A 355 3.81 -12.74 19.85
CA ILE A 355 3.88 -12.16 18.51
C ILE A 355 3.82 -13.24 17.40
N THR A 356 3.37 -14.44 17.72
CA THR A 356 3.27 -15.61 16.81
C THR A 356 2.58 -15.26 15.50
N GLU A 357 1.57 -14.39 15.57
CA GLU A 357 0.80 -13.88 14.43
C GLU A 357 1.61 -13.11 13.37
N LEU A 358 2.84 -12.69 13.68
CA LEU A 358 3.75 -12.06 12.71
C LEU A 358 4.43 -13.09 11.79
N GLY A 359 4.36 -14.38 12.16
CA GLY A 359 4.85 -15.53 11.41
C GLY A 359 6.36 -15.56 11.20
N HIS A 360 7.14 -14.93 12.09
CA HIS A 360 8.60 -14.94 11.99
C HIS A 360 9.19 -16.37 12.01
N GLN A 361 8.53 -17.30 12.70
CA GLN A 361 8.86 -18.73 12.81
C GLN A 361 8.89 -19.48 11.48
N TYR A 362 8.15 -19.02 10.47
CA TYR A 362 8.03 -19.72 9.19
C TYR A 362 9.02 -19.23 8.13
N ARG A 363 9.93 -18.30 8.48
CA ARG A 363 10.91 -17.73 7.56
C ARG A 363 12.30 -18.24 7.88
N ARG A 364 13.07 -18.55 6.84
CA ARG A 364 14.49 -18.94 6.98
C ARG A 364 15.39 -17.72 7.05
N PHE A 365 16.59 -17.88 7.61
CA PHE A 365 17.60 -16.82 7.77
C PHE A 365 17.78 -15.89 6.54
N GLY A 366 17.87 -16.45 5.32
CA GLY A 366 18.03 -15.66 4.09
C GLY A 366 16.78 -14.91 3.61
N GLU A 367 15.59 -15.32 4.07
CA GLU A 367 14.29 -14.73 3.72
C GLU A 367 13.87 -13.64 4.72
N MET A 368 14.42 -13.71 5.94
CA MET A 368 14.11 -12.79 7.01
C MET A 368 14.68 -11.41 6.76
N ARG A 369 13.90 -10.40 7.15
CA ARG A 369 14.39 -9.04 7.30
C ARG A 369 14.89 -8.90 8.72
N LEU A 370 16.20 -8.87 8.87
CA LEU A 370 16.85 -8.76 10.17
C LEU A 370 17.32 -7.33 10.39
N MET A 371 17.03 -6.79 11.58
CA MET A 371 17.50 -5.48 11.99
C MET A 371 19.01 -5.52 12.23
N ASN A 372 19.75 -4.66 11.54
CA ASN A 372 21.16 -4.45 11.81
C ASN A 372 21.36 -3.07 12.42
N ARG A 373 21.56 -3.01 13.72
CA ARG A 373 21.74 -1.76 14.45
C ARG A 373 23.19 -1.35 14.46
N LEU A 374 23.47 -0.14 14.00
CA LEU A 374 24.77 0.50 14.14
C LEU A 374 24.98 0.89 15.60
N THR A 375 25.98 0.29 16.25
CA THR A 375 26.33 0.55 17.66
C THR A 375 27.44 1.58 17.77
N ARG A 376 28.33 1.68 16.78
CA ARG A 376 29.43 2.66 16.77
C ARG A 376 29.73 3.18 15.38
N CYS A 377 29.98 4.48 15.28
CA CYS A 377 30.51 5.13 14.10
C CYS A 377 31.61 6.12 14.51
N ALA A 378 32.86 5.84 14.14
CA ALA A 378 34.00 6.66 14.54
C ALA A 378 34.98 6.90 13.38
N ALA A 379 35.74 7.99 13.47
CA ALA A 379 36.87 8.24 12.57
C ALA A 379 37.96 7.23 12.87
N ALA A 380 38.59 6.72 11.83
CA ALA A 380 39.86 6.02 11.93
C ALA A 380 40.90 6.75 11.05
N ASP A 381 42.18 6.49 11.32
CA ASP A 381 43.28 7.18 10.65
C ASP A 381 43.25 7.04 9.14
N GLY A 382 43.76 8.06 8.44
CA GLY A 382 43.90 8.04 6.98
C GLY A 382 42.58 8.17 6.19
N GLY A 383 41.51 8.70 6.79
CA GLY A 383 40.22 8.89 6.12
C GLY A 383 39.37 7.61 6.07
N ARG A 384 39.61 6.71 7.02
CA ARG A 384 38.85 5.47 7.23
C ARG A 384 37.70 5.73 8.20
N LEU A 385 36.65 4.92 8.07
CA LEU A 385 35.49 4.92 8.94
C LEU A 385 35.43 3.59 9.67
N LEU A 386 35.44 3.62 10.99
CA LEU A 386 35.17 2.44 11.82
C LEU A 386 33.67 2.36 12.06
N LEU A 387 33.06 1.28 11.60
CA LEU A 387 31.65 0.96 11.85
C LEU A 387 31.57 -0.35 12.63
N GLU A 388 30.76 -0.33 13.68
CA GLU A 388 30.38 -1.51 14.45
C GLU A 388 28.87 -1.58 14.52
N GLY A 389 28.34 -2.79 14.48
CA GLY A 389 26.91 -3.01 14.61
C GLY A 389 26.59 -4.40 15.08
N ARG A 390 25.28 -4.62 15.24
CA ARG A 390 24.71 -5.88 15.67
C ARG A 390 23.49 -6.21 14.82
N LEU A 391 23.55 -7.33 14.12
CA LEU A 391 22.42 -7.95 13.45
C LEU A 391 21.65 -8.78 14.48
N VAL A 392 20.36 -8.53 14.63
CA VAL A 392 19.50 -9.30 15.53
C VAL A 392 19.14 -10.64 14.87
N LEU A 393 19.24 -11.73 15.62
CA LEU A 393 18.77 -13.05 15.22
C LEU A 393 17.60 -13.49 16.11
N PRO A 394 16.60 -14.19 15.56
CA PRO A 394 15.62 -14.90 16.37
C PRO A 394 16.21 -16.23 16.88
N GLY A 395 15.63 -16.82 17.93
CA GLY A 395 16.10 -18.11 18.46
C GLY A 395 15.82 -19.31 17.53
N HIS A 396 14.80 -19.23 16.67
CA HIS A 396 14.36 -20.38 15.85
C HIS A 396 15.07 -20.54 14.50
N THR A 397 15.86 -19.57 14.05
CA THR A 397 16.56 -19.66 12.75
C THR A 397 17.77 -18.74 12.70
N GLY A 398 18.79 -19.17 11.98
CA GLY A 398 20.07 -18.47 11.89
C GLY A 398 21.22 -19.45 11.83
N PRO A 399 22.44 -18.95 11.62
CA PRO A 399 23.65 -19.76 11.77
C PRO A 399 23.82 -20.20 13.21
N ALA A 400 24.22 -21.45 13.43
CA ALA A 400 24.53 -21.97 14.76
C ALA A 400 25.70 -21.19 15.40
N PRO A 401 25.75 -21.09 16.74
CA PRO A 401 26.94 -20.58 17.44
C PRO A 401 28.20 -21.33 16.99
N GLY A 402 29.20 -20.60 16.50
CA GLY A 402 30.46 -21.18 16.00
C GLY A 402 30.49 -21.55 14.51
N ALA A 403 29.37 -21.44 13.79
CA ALA A 403 29.35 -21.60 12.34
C ALA A 403 30.28 -20.59 11.64
N PRO A 404 30.89 -20.93 10.49
CA PRO A 404 31.74 -20.01 9.75
C PRO A 404 30.90 -18.85 9.19
N LEU A 405 31.20 -17.63 9.63
CA LEU A 405 30.50 -16.41 9.22
C LEU A 405 31.41 -15.51 8.41
N THR A 406 30.88 -14.98 7.31
CA THR A 406 31.49 -13.84 6.63
C THR A 406 30.50 -12.68 6.58
N ALA A 407 31.01 -11.45 6.69
CA ALA A 407 30.20 -10.27 6.54
C ALA A 407 30.91 -9.23 5.67
N THR A 408 30.14 -8.58 4.79
CA THR A 408 30.62 -7.57 3.85
C THR A 408 29.75 -6.33 3.94
N LEU A 409 30.37 -5.21 4.30
CA LEU A 409 29.77 -3.88 4.28
C LEU A 409 29.83 -3.29 2.87
N GLU A 410 28.69 -2.97 2.29
CA GLU A 410 28.56 -2.37 0.96
C GLU A 410 28.00 -0.95 1.05
N PHE A 411 28.64 0.00 0.35
CA PHE A 411 28.08 1.32 0.07
C PHE A 411 27.61 1.41 -1.37
N ARG A 412 26.33 1.79 -1.58
CA ARG A 412 25.73 1.89 -2.91
C ARG A 412 25.22 3.30 -3.23
N ALA A 413 25.55 3.81 -4.41
CA ALA A 413 25.15 5.16 -4.83
C ALA A 413 23.64 5.24 -5.12
N ARG A 414 22.96 6.27 -4.59
CA ARG A 414 21.52 6.50 -4.86
C ARG A 414 21.29 6.86 -6.33
N GLY A 415 20.47 6.07 -7.01
CA GLY A 415 20.12 6.30 -8.43
C GLY A 415 21.21 5.90 -9.43
N GLY A 416 22.27 5.21 -8.98
CA GLY A 416 23.34 4.69 -9.81
C GLY A 416 23.53 3.17 -9.66
N ALA A 417 24.32 2.57 -10.53
CA ALA A 417 24.68 1.15 -10.48
C ALA A 417 25.95 0.86 -9.66
N ARG A 418 26.58 1.89 -9.08
CA ARG A 418 27.87 1.75 -8.40
C ARG A 418 27.70 1.30 -6.94
N ALA A 419 28.48 0.30 -6.56
CA ALA A 419 28.62 -0.17 -5.18
C ALA A 419 30.11 -0.39 -4.86
N VAL A 420 30.48 -0.25 -3.59
CA VAL A 420 31.84 -0.50 -3.08
C VAL A 420 31.72 -1.32 -1.81
N ALA A 421 32.39 -2.48 -1.78
CA ALA A 421 32.35 -3.43 -0.68
C ALA A 421 33.63 -3.40 0.18
N PHE A 422 33.46 -3.61 1.48
CA PHE A 422 34.49 -3.68 2.50
C PHE A 422 34.21 -4.90 3.38
N PRO A 423 35.12 -5.89 3.48
CA PRO A 423 34.93 -7.04 4.36
C PRO A 423 34.93 -6.58 5.83
N ALA A 424 34.12 -7.25 6.66
CA ALA A 424 34.18 -7.08 8.11
C ALA A 424 35.43 -7.80 8.66
N GLU A 425 36.10 -7.14 9.60
CA GLU A 425 37.32 -7.65 10.26
C GLU A 425 36.97 -8.57 11.43
N VAL A 426 35.82 -8.33 12.06
CA VAL A 426 35.29 -9.15 13.15
C VAL A 426 33.84 -9.47 12.82
N VAL A 427 33.48 -10.73 12.93
CA VAL A 427 32.10 -11.23 12.85
C VAL A 427 31.96 -12.31 13.91
N ARG A 428 31.05 -12.13 14.86
CA ARG A 428 30.86 -13.07 15.97
C ARG A 428 29.39 -13.28 16.26
N HIS A 429 28.99 -14.52 16.44
CA HIS A 429 27.68 -14.89 16.94
C HIS A 429 27.67 -14.78 18.48
N ASP A 430 26.74 -14.03 19.06
CA ASP A 430 26.62 -13.81 20.52
C ASP A 430 25.40 -14.51 21.15
N GLY A 431 24.79 -15.46 20.42
CA GLY A 431 23.61 -16.23 20.85
C GLY A 431 22.32 -15.61 20.33
N THR A 432 22.13 -14.31 20.56
CA THR A 432 20.91 -13.58 20.15
C THR A 432 21.11 -12.66 18.95
N GLY A 433 22.29 -12.71 18.33
CA GLY A 433 22.65 -11.89 17.18
C GLY A 433 24.07 -12.12 16.65
N ILE A 434 24.41 -11.33 15.64
CA ILE A 434 25.75 -11.28 15.03
C ILE A 434 26.32 -9.89 15.22
N THR A 435 27.39 -9.78 16.00
CA THR A 435 28.18 -8.56 16.13
C THR A 435 29.22 -8.49 15.02
N TRP A 436 29.44 -7.30 14.48
CA TRP A 436 30.40 -7.10 13.41
C TRP A 436 31.15 -5.78 13.55
N ARG A 437 32.38 -5.77 13.04
CA ARG A 437 33.24 -4.57 12.94
C ARG A 437 33.84 -4.51 11.55
N ALA A 438 33.75 -3.35 10.89
CA ALA A 438 34.37 -3.09 9.59
C ALA A 438 35.09 -1.74 9.57
N ARG A 439 36.28 -1.70 8.96
CA ARG A 439 36.99 -0.45 8.64
C ARG A 439 36.84 -0.15 7.15
N ALA A 440 36.07 0.88 6.83
CA ALA A 440 35.84 1.31 5.47
C ALA A 440 36.81 2.44 5.08
N ASP A 441 37.70 2.19 4.13
CA ASP A 441 38.53 3.23 3.49
C ASP A 441 37.70 4.03 2.46
N VAL A 442 36.78 4.83 3.00
CA VAL A 442 35.83 5.62 2.23
C VAL A 442 36.55 6.69 1.40
N ALA A 443 37.57 7.36 1.97
CA ALA A 443 38.29 8.43 1.28
C ALA A 443 39.01 7.94 0.01
N ARG A 444 39.57 6.72 0.02
CA ARG A 444 40.31 6.17 -1.14
C ARG A 444 39.43 5.44 -2.13
N ARG A 445 38.50 4.59 -1.65
CA ARG A 445 37.72 3.66 -2.50
C ARG A 445 36.39 4.25 -2.95
N LEU A 446 35.74 5.09 -2.14
CA LEU A 446 34.49 5.75 -2.50
C LEU A 446 34.78 7.02 -3.32
N ARG A 447 35.06 6.85 -4.63
CA ARG A 447 35.39 7.96 -5.54
C ARG A 447 34.17 8.39 -6.38
N PRO A 448 33.43 9.44 -6.02
CA PRO A 448 32.22 9.86 -6.73
C PRO A 448 32.56 10.48 -8.09
N VAL A 449 31.71 10.24 -9.09
CA VAL A 449 31.85 10.79 -10.45
C VAL A 449 30.85 11.94 -10.62
N GLY A 450 31.27 13.14 -10.25
CA GLY A 450 30.49 14.37 -10.42
C GLY A 450 29.23 14.45 -9.53
N VAL A 451 28.22 15.20 -10.00
CA VAL A 451 27.03 15.60 -9.22
C VAL A 451 25.96 14.52 -9.05
N ARG A 452 26.16 13.29 -9.55
CA ARG A 452 25.18 12.18 -9.45
C ARG A 452 25.42 11.26 -8.27
N ASP A 453 26.67 11.12 -7.83
CA ASP A 453 27.08 10.17 -6.77
C ASP A 453 27.22 10.86 -5.40
N THR A 454 26.25 11.71 -5.05
CA THR A 454 26.34 12.57 -3.84
C THR A 454 25.78 11.93 -2.57
N ALA A 455 25.07 10.81 -2.67
CA ALA A 455 24.53 10.08 -1.52
C ALA A 455 24.71 8.57 -1.72
N TRP A 456 25.18 7.90 -0.68
CA TRP A 456 25.50 6.47 -0.68
C TRP A 456 24.87 5.80 0.54
N ASP A 457 24.08 4.75 0.30
CA ASP A 457 23.42 3.97 1.35
C ASP A 457 24.31 2.79 1.76
N ALA A 458 24.39 2.50 3.05
CA ALA A 458 25.17 1.40 3.60
C ALA A 458 24.30 0.16 3.84
N ARG A 459 24.84 -1.01 3.52
CA ARG A 459 24.24 -2.33 3.78
C ARG A 459 25.27 -3.30 4.28
N LEU A 460 24.85 -4.24 5.11
CA LEU A 460 25.65 -5.39 5.46
C LEU A 460 25.07 -6.63 4.79
N THR A 461 25.94 -7.39 4.13
CA THR A 461 25.65 -8.76 3.75
C THR A 461 26.32 -9.68 4.76
N VAL A 462 25.57 -10.60 5.36
CA VAL A 462 26.11 -11.70 6.15
C VAL A 462 25.84 -12.99 5.39
N GLU A 463 26.85 -13.85 5.30
CA GLU A 463 26.77 -15.15 4.65
C GLU A 463 27.19 -16.24 5.63
N ALA A 464 26.37 -17.27 5.70
CA ALA A 464 26.58 -18.47 6.51
C ALA A 464 26.03 -19.67 5.72
N ASP A 465 26.81 -20.74 5.59
CA ASP A 465 26.40 -21.99 4.92
C ASP A 465 25.78 -21.79 3.52
N GLY A 466 26.33 -20.86 2.73
CA GLY A 466 25.84 -20.51 1.39
C GLY A 466 24.54 -19.69 1.38
N VAL A 467 23.97 -19.39 2.54
CA VAL A 467 22.77 -18.56 2.70
C VAL A 467 23.17 -17.12 2.98
N ARG A 468 22.65 -16.21 2.15
CA ARG A 468 22.95 -14.77 2.24
C ARG A 468 21.80 -14.00 2.88
N SER A 469 22.10 -13.23 3.93
CA SER A 469 21.19 -12.24 4.52
C SER A 469 21.69 -10.82 4.26
N VAL A 470 20.81 -9.92 3.81
CA VAL A 470 21.16 -8.52 3.49
C VAL A 470 20.33 -7.57 4.35
N SER A 471 21.00 -6.69 5.08
CA SER A 471 20.39 -5.74 6.00
C SER A 471 20.87 -4.31 5.71
N ASP A 472 19.96 -3.33 5.77
CA ASP A 472 20.34 -1.93 5.87
C ASP A 472 20.84 -1.64 7.31
N LEU A 473 21.75 -0.67 7.48
CA LEU A 473 22.27 -0.30 8.80
C LEU A 473 21.36 0.74 9.45
N PHE A 474 20.70 0.39 10.55
CA PHE A 474 19.78 1.25 11.28
C PHE A 474 20.47 1.96 12.43
N ALA A 475 20.14 3.22 12.65
CA ALA A 475 20.62 3.96 13.81
C ALA A 475 19.65 5.09 14.17
N PRO A 476 19.53 5.45 15.45
CA PRO A 476 18.80 6.64 15.84
C PRO A 476 19.52 7.90 15.33
N ARG A 477 18.76 8.99 15.12
CA ARG A 477 19.28 10.17 14.39
C ARG A 477 20.46 10.87 15.08
N ASP A 478 20.58 10.69 16.38
CA ASP A 478 21.65 11.23 17.22
C ASP A 478 22.92 10.36 17.24
N GLN A 479 22.88 9.11 16.77
CA GLN A 479 24.03 8.18 16.78
C GLN A 479 25.26 8.72 16.04
N VAL A 480 25.04 9.58 15.06
CA VAL A 480 26.09 10.22 14.25
C VAL A 480 26.03 11.76 14.38
N ALA A 481 25.25 12.28 15.33
CA ALA A 481 25.20 13.71 15.61
C ALA A 481 26.52 14.12 16.28
N GLY A 482 27.26 15.04 15.64
CA GLY A 482 28.67 15.30 15.95
C GLY A 482 29.66 14.74 14.92
N ALA A 483 29.13 14.17 13.82
CA ALA A 483 29.86 13.40 12.80
C ALA A 483 31.28 13.87 12.48
N VAL A 484 32.19 12.93 12.73
CA VAL A 484 33.41 12.64 11.98
C VAL A 484 33.27 13.05 10.51
N ARG A 485 34.07 14.03 10.09
CA ARG A 485 34.16 14.51 8.71
C ARG A 485 35.53 14.18 8.17
N PHE A 486 35.59 13.66 6.95
CA PHE A 486 36.86 13.38 6.29
C PHE A 486 36.83 13.81 4.82
N ALA A 487 38.02 14.06 4.28
CA ALA A 487 38.18 14.60 2.94
C ALA A 487 37.71 13.60 1.87
N ALA A 488 36.90 14.07 0.93
CA ALA A 488 36.51 13.31 -0.25
C ALA A 488 37.48 13.55 -1.41
N ARG A 489 37.68 12.53 -2.25
CA ARG A 489 38.48 12.59 -3.49
C ARG A 489 37.62 12.23 -4.72
N PRO A 490 36.75 13.13 -5.21
CA PRO A 490 35.97 12.90 -6.44
C PRO A 490 36.85 12.76 -7.67
N ARG A 491 36.43 11.96 -8.66
CA ARG A 491 37.19 11.75 -9.91
C ARG A 491 37.22 12.97 -10.83
N LEU A 492 36.18 13.81 -10.80
CA LEU A 492 36.03 15.00 -11.66
C LEU A 492 36.26 16.33 -10.89
N GLY A 493 37.22 16.33 -9.96
CA GLY A 493 37.59 17.50 -9.15
C GLY A 493 36.72 17.73 -7.90
N ARG A 494 37.27 18.44 -6.90
CA ARG A 494 36.60 18.72 -5.60
C ARG A 494 35.44 19.73 -5.67
N LEU A 495 35.08 20.18 -6.86
CA LEU A 495 34.06 21.22 -7.11
C LEU A 495 32.62 20.72 -6.89
N ALA A 496 32.37 19.41 -7.02
CA ALA A 496 31.06 18.78 -6.74
C ALA A 496 30.80 18.54 -5.24
N GLY A 497 31.86 18.57 -4.42
CA GLY A 497 31.86 18.32 -2.98
C GLY A 497 33.22 17.76 -2.54
N ASP A 498 33.60 18.03 -1.30
CA ASP A 498 34.97 17.85 -0.80
C ASP A 498 35.05 17.13 0.55
N THR A 499 33.89 16.85 1.16
CA THR A 499 33.79 16.32 2.51
C THR A 499 32.75 15.21 2.54
N TRP A 500 33.12 14.04 3.03
CA TRP A 500 32.17 12.99 3.36
C TRP A 500 31.55 13.27 4.73
N GLU A 501 30.22 13.24 4.79
CA GLU A 501 29.45 13.45 6.01
C GLU A 501 28.51 12.26 6.22
N PRO A 502 28.76 11.44 7.26
CA PRO A 502 27.79 10.47 7.76
C PRO A 502 26.50 11.16 8.21
N TYR A 503 25.36 10.55 7.89
CA TYR A 503 24.06 11.01 8.36
C TYR A 503 23.06 9.86 8.39
N ILE A 504 22.02 10.03 9.20
CA ILE A 504 20.89 9.12 9.23
C ILE A 504 19.78 9.67 8.33
N THR A 505 19.24 8.80 7.50
CA THR A 505 18.16 9.14 6.57
C THR A 505 16.83 9.33 7.30
N VAL A 506 15.82 9.87 6.60
CA VAL A 506 14.44 9.93 7.14
C VAL A 506 13.87 8.53 7.41
N LYS A 507 14.45 7.47 6.80
CA LYS A 507 14.11 6.07 7.06
C LYS A 507 15.03 5.43 8.10
N ASP A 508 15.76 6.21 8.89
CA ASP A 508 16.61 5.74 9.99
C ASP A 508 17.80 4.86 9.55
N HIS A 509 18.14 4.87 8.26
CA HIS A 509 19.31 4.15 7.74
C HIS A 509 20.56 5.03 7.77
N PHE A 510 21.71 4.43 8.04
CA PHE A 510 23.02 5.05 7.90
C PHE A 510 23.38 5.24 6.43
N ALA A 511 23.81 6.46 6.09
CA ALA A 511 24.25 6.82 4.75
C ALA A 511 25.39 7.84 4.81
N LEU A 512 26.12 7.94 3.71
CA LEU A 512 27.14 8.98 3.49
C LEU A 512 26.62 9.98 2.47
N ARG A 513 26.80 11.27 2.74
CA ARG A 513 26.60 12.32 1.74
C ARG A 513 27.89 13.06 1.44
N LEU A 514 28.03 13.48 0.19
CA LEU A 514 29.09 14.36 -0.26
C LEU A 514 28.66 15.82 -0.06
N ALA A 515 29.27 16.50 0.91
CA ALA A 515 29.04 17.92 1.19
C ALA A 515 30.12 18.80 0.57
N ALA A 516 29.75 20.05 0.25
CA ALA A 516 30.68 21.08 -0.22
C ALA A 516 30.92 22.10 0.91
N ARG A 517 32.03 21.99 1.65
CA ARG A 517 32.30 22.83 2.83
C ARG A 517 33.44 23.85 2.66
N ARG A 518 34.51 23.56 1.89
CA ARG A 518 35.58 24.57 1.66
C ARG A 518 35.11 25.68 0.74
N ARG A 519 35.67 26.90 0.88
CA ARG A 519 35.31 28.08 0.06
C ARG A 519 35.25 27.78 -1.45
N PRO A 520 36.27 27.17 -2.09
CA PRO A 520 36.20 26.84 -3.52
C PRO A 520 35.08 25.86 -3.87
N ALA A 521 34.80 24.86 -3.02
CA ALA A 521 33.69 23.93 -3.24
C ALA A 521 32.32 24.59 -3.00
N ARG A 522 32.18 25.49 -2.01
CA ARG A 522 30.96 26.28 -1.78
C ARG A 522 30.69 27.26 -2.90
N THR A 523 31.72 27.95 -3.38
CA THR A 523 31.62 28.89 -4.52
C THR A 523 31.31 28.13 -5.80
N ALA A 524 31.96 26.99 -6.05
CA ALA A 524 31.62 26.12 -7.18
C ALA A 524 30.22 25.51 -7.06
N HIS A 525 29.77 25.11 -5.87
CA HIS A 525 28.41 24.61 -5.67
C HIS A 525 27.37 25.72 -5.81
N ARG A 526 27.65 26.94 -5.35
CA ARG A 526 26.84 28.13 -5.63
C ARG A 526 26.85 28.47 -7.12
N LEU A 527 27.99 28.40 -7.80
CA LEU A 527 28.13 28.64 -9.25
C LEU A 527 27.54 27.53 -10.10
N ILE A 528 27.53 26.27 -9.65
CA ILE A 528 26.86 25.13 -10.31
C ILE A 528 25.38 25.22 -10.04
N ARG A 529 24.93 25.56 -8.82
CA ARG A 529 23.51 25.80 -8.50
C ARG A 529 23.01 27.03 -9.25
N TYR A 530 23.81 28.09 -9.31
CA TYR A 530 23.58 29.29 -10.12
C TYR A 530 23.58 28.92 -11.59
N ALA A 531 24.61 28.32 -12.18
CA ALA A 531 24.65 27.89 -13.58
C ALA A 531 23.50 26.95 -13.95
N THR A 532 23.19 25.94 -13.12
CA THR A 532 22.04 25.04 -13.31
C THR A 532 20.68 25.74 -13.18
N HIS A 533 20.63 26.95 -12.62
CA HIS A 533 19.46 27.85 -12.56
C HIS A 533 19.59 29.10 -13.47
N PHE A 534 20.77 29.37 -14.07
CA PHE A 534 21.07 30.50 -14.93
C PHE A 534 20.75 30.16 -16.38
N ARG A 535 20.31 31.15 -17.14
CA ARG A 535 19.73 30.99 -18.49
C ARG A 535 20.58 30.15 -19.48
N PRO A 536 21.93 30.16 -19.48
CA PRO A 536 22.73 29.34 -20.40
C PRO A 536 22.79 27.85 -20.04
N ALA A 537 22.92 27.46 -18.77
CA ALA A 537 22.88 26.04 -18.41
C ALA A 537 21.44 25.52 -18.31
N ARG A 538 20.43 26.40 -18.21
CA ARG A 538 19.05 26.07 -18.58
C ARG A 538 18.98 25.73 -20.08
N LYS A 539 19.63 26.47 -21.00
CA LYS A 539 19.72 26.11 -22.43
C LYS A 539 20.49 24.80 -22.68
N ALA A 540 21.63 24.56 -22.05
CA ALA A 540 22.38 23.30 -22.22
C ALA A 540 21.66 22.09 -21.57
N LYS A 541 21.04 22.27 -20.40
CA LYS A 541 20.16 21.27 -19.78
C LYS A 541 18.91 21.07 -20.63
N LEU A 542 18.35 22.12 -21.24
CA LEU A 542 17.27 22.02 -22.23
C LEU A 542 17.74 21.32 -23.50
N LEU A 543 18.99 21.49 -23.94
CA LEU A 543 19.56 20.87 -25.13
C LEU A 543 19.85 19.38 -24.90
N VAL A 544 20.45 19.02 -23.76
CA VAL A 544 20.61 17.62 -23.32
C VAL A 544 19.24 16.99 -23.01
N ARG A 545 18.29 17.75 -22.47
CA ARG A 545 16.90 17.30 -22.26
C ARG A 545 16.10 17.28 -23.56
N ALA A 546 16.48 18.03 -24.59
CA ALA A 546 15.89 18.01 -25.94
C ALA A 546 16.54 16.93 -26.82
N LEU A 547 17.81 16.61 -26.60
CA LEU A 547 18.53 15.48 -27.19
C LEU A 547 18.09 14.17 -26.54
N ARG A 548 18.02 14.10 -25.20
CA ARG A 548 17.33 13.02 -24.49
C ARG A 548 15.86 13.00 -24.87
N GLY A 549 15.19 14.15 -24.95
CA GLY A 549 13.83 14.23 -25.46
C GLY A 549 13.69 13.82 -26.93
N ARG A 550 14.73 13.93 -27.77
CA ARG A 550 14.77 13.40 -29.14
C ARG A 550 14.98 11.89 -29.11
N LEU A 551 15.93 11.39 -28.32
CA LEU A 551 16.21 9.95 -28.15
C LEU A 551 15.02 9.22 -27.49
N ASP A 552 14.43 9.84 -26.47
CA ASP A 552 13.21 9.41 -25.80
C ASP A 552 12.02 9.53 -26.74
N ARG A 553 11.95 10.55 -27.63
CA ARG A 553 10.98 10.58 -28.74
C ARG A 553 11.18 9.40 -29.68
N TYR A 554 12.39 9.11 -30.15
CA TYR A 554 12.69 7.94 -31.00
C TYR A 554 12.40 6.60 -30.32
N ARG A 555 12.55 6.53 -28.99
CA ARG A 555 12.20 5.37 -28.17
C ARG A 555 10.71 5.33 -27.81
N SER A 556 10.03 6.47 -27.87
CA SER A 556 8.62 6.62 -27.50
C SER A 556 7.72 5.88 -28.47
N ARG A 557 6.59 5.43 -27.94
CA ARG A 557 5.51 4.84 -28.74
C ARG A 557 5.00 5.80 -29.82
N GLY A 558 5.03 7.12 -29.53
CA GLY A 558 4.55 8.18 -30.42
C GLY A 558 5.37 8.38 -31.71
N PHE A 559 6.67 8.05 -31.72
CA PHE A 559 7.46 8.04 -32.96
C PHE A 559 7.42 6.69 -33.67
N LYS A 560 7.49 5.60 -32.88
CA LYS A 560 7.55 4.24 -33.39
C LYS A 560 6.29 3.81 -34.13
N ALA A 561 5.10 4.18 -33.64
CA ALA A 561 3.84 3.80 -34.27
C ALA A 561 3.68 4.40 -35.69
N PRO A 562 3.90 5.72 -35.91
CA PRO A 562 3.94 6.28 -37.27
C PRO A 562 5.00 5.64 -38.16
N ALA A 563 6.23 5.46 -37.66
CA ALA A 563 7.30 4.84 -38.45
C ALA A 563 6.92 3.41 -38.89
N TYR A 564 6.30 2.64 -37.99
CA TYR A 564 5.81 1.30 -38.29
C TYR A 564 4.69 1.34 -39.36
N ASN A 565 3.66 2.16 -39.17
CA ASN A 565 2.49 2.25 -40.05
C ASN A 565 2.80 2.78 -41.45
N THR A 566 3.85 3.60 -41.59
CA THR A 566 4.23 4.21 -42.87
C THR A 566 5.27 3.37 -43.62
N TRP A 567 6.30 2.88 -42.92
CA TRP A 567 7.46 2.25 -43.55
C TRP A 567 7.51 0.74 -43.34
N LEU A 568 7.37 0.27 -42.10
CA LEU A 568 7.60 -1.14 -41.80
C LEU A 568 6.50 -2.04 -42.37
N THR A 569 5.23 -1.61 -42.37
CA THR A 569 4.12 -2.39 -42.94
C THR A 569 4.20 -2.61 -44.45
N ARG A 570 5.14 -1.94 -45.15
CA ARG A 570 5.41 -2.15 -46.59
C ARG A 570 6.49 -3.21 -46.85
N LEU A 571 7.13 -3.74 -45.80
CA LEU A 571 8.13 -4.78 -45.93
C LEU A 571 7.50 -6.11 -46.41
N PRO A 572 8.26 -6.94 -47.15
CA PRO A 572 7.76 -8.22 -47.62
C PRO A 572 7.51 -9.19 -46.46
N VAL A 573 6.42 -9.96 -46.60
CA VAL A 573 6.07 -11.04 -45.67
C VAL A 573 7.23 -12.02 -45.51
N ARG A 574 7.47 -12.47 -44.30
CA ARG A 574 8.33 -13.61 -44.00
C ARG A 574 7.42 -14.83 -43.88
N ARG A 575 7.34 -15.64 -44.93
CA ARG A 575 6.49 -16.83 -44.94
C ARG A 575 6.81 -17.77 -43.77
N GLY A 576 5.78 -18.39 -43.23
CA GLY A 576 5.83 -19.29 -42.08
C GLY A 576 6.11 -18.60 -40.74
N SER A 577 6.15 -17.26 -40.64
CA SER A 577 6.44 -16.59 -39.37
C SER A 577 5.18 -16.23 -38.57
N VAL A 578 5.23 -16.48 -37.26
CA VAL A 578 4.13 -16.26 -36.32
C VAL A 578 4.63 -15.41 -35.15
N VAL A 579 3.89 -14.38 -34.76
CA VAL A 579 4.14 -13.63 -33.53
C VAL A 579 3.08 -13.99 -32.49
N PHE A 580 3.52 -14.52 -31.36
CA PHE A 580 2.70 -14.86 -30.20
C PHE A 580 2.82 -13.80 -29.10
N GLU A 581 1.69 -13.49 -28.46
CA GLU A 581 1.65 -12.65 -27.27
C GLU A 581 0.52 -13.09 -26.34
N SER A 582 0.81 -13.22 -25.04
CA SER A 582 -0.18 -13.51 -24.00
C SER A 582 -0.18 -12.41 -22.94
N HIS A 583 -1.37 -11.89 -22.61
CA HIS A 583 -1.59 -10.82 -21.65
C HIS A 583 -0.66 -9.60 -21.87
N MET A 584 -0.55 -9.15 -23.12
CA MET A 584 0.35 -8.05 -23.52
C MET A 584 1.84 -8.33 -23.25
N GLY A 585 2.24 -9.60 -23.25
CA GLY A 585 3.62 -10.06 -23.06
C GLY A 585 4.00 -10.30 -21.61
N THR A 586 3.08 -10.26 -20.66
CA THR A 586 3.42 -10.46 -19.24
C THR A 586 3.71 -11.91 -18.90
N CYS A 587 3.25 -12.87 -19.70
CA CYS A 587 3.42 -14.29 -19.42
C CYS A 587 3.54 -15.17 -20.66
N TYR A 588 4.08 -16.37 -20.44
CA TYR A 588 3.99 -17.51 -21.35
C TYR A 588 2.89 -18.43 -20.84
N GLY A 589 1.68 -18.30 -21.39
CA GLY A 589 0.51 -19.03 -20.92
C GLY A 589 -0.72 -18.75 -21.77
N ASP A 590 -1.86 -19.27 -21.33
CA ASP A 590 -3.17 -19.06 -21.98
C ASP A 590 -3.25 -19.72 -23.37
N SER A 591 -4.29 -19.42 -24.15
CA SER A 591 -4.53 -20.06 -25.44
C SER A 591 -3.38 -19.88 -26.45
N PRO A 592 -2.65 -18.74 -26.49
CA PRO A 592 -1.46 -18.61 -27.34
C PRO A 592 -0.35 -19.64 -27.03
N ARG A 593 -0.18 -20.04 -25.76
CA ARG A 593 0.78 -21.08 -25.38
C ARG A 593 0.35 -22.44 -25.91
N ALA A 594 -0.90 -22.83 -25.66
CA ALA A 594 -1.43 -24.11 -26.11
C ALA A 594 -1.35 -24.26 -27.64
N LEU A 595 -1.62 -23.18 -28.39
CA LEU A 595 -1.45 -23.17 -29.85
C LEU A 595 0.02 -23.33 -30.28
N TYR A 596 0.94 -22.63 -29.61
CA TYR A 596 2.37 -22.76 -29.90
C TYR A 596 2.88 -24.19 -29.64
N GLU A 597 2.44 -24.82 -28.55
CA GLU A 597 2.79 -26.19 -28.19
C GLU A 597 2.19 -27.19 -29.17
N GLU A 598 0.94 -27.02 -29.57
CA GLU A 598 0.28 -27.86 -30.58
C GLU A 598 0.96 -27.76 -31.95
N ILE A 599 1.34 -26.56 -32.39
CA ILE A 599 2.10 -26.33 -33.63
C ILE A 599 3.43 -27.12 -33.60
N ARG A 600 4.12 -27.11 -32.46
CA ARG A 600 5.36 -27.86 -32.28
C ARG A 600 5.12 -29.36 -32.25
N ARG A 601 4.06 -29.80 -31.57
CA ARG A 601 3.68 -31.22 -31.48
C ARG A 601 3.37 -31.82 -32.85
N GLN A 602 2.71 -31.06 -33.73
CA GLN A 602 2.45 -31.48 -35.11
C GLN A 602 3.67 -31.37 -36.05
N GLY A 603 4.81 -30.85 -35.57
CA GLY A 603 6.02 -30.71 -36.39
C GLY A 603 5.93 -29.65 -37.49
N LEU A 604 5.00 -28.68 -37.36
CA LEU A 604 4.83 -27.62 -38.36
C LEU A 604 6.08 -26.71 -38.38
N LYS A 605 6.65 -26.52 -39.57
CA LYS A 605 7.86 -25.69 -39.77
C LYS A 605 7.55 -24.19 -39.74
N LEU A 606 7.02 -23.69 -38.63
CA LEU A 606 6.71 -22.27 -38.40
C LEU A 606 7.79 -21.58 -37.57
N HIS A 607 8.11 -20.33 -37.93
CA HIS A 607 9.05 -19.47 -37.23
C HIS A 607 8.34 -18.64 -36.14
N ALA A 608 8.12 -19.26 -34.98
CA ALA A 608 7.48 -18.61 -33.83
C ALA A 608 8.38 -17.55 -33.18
N THR A 609 7.80 -16.38 -32.88
CA THR A 609 8.42 -15.29 -32.11
C THR A 609 7.49 -14.88 -30.98
N TRP A 610 7.98 -14.87 -29.74
CA TRP A 610 7.18 -14.49 -28.56
C TRP A 610 7.50 -13.08 -28.10
N SER A 611 6.46 -12.31 -27.75
CA SER A 611 6.64 -11.00 -27.12
C SER A 611 6.63 -11.09 -25.59
N TYR A 612 7.54 -10.36 -24.93
CA TYR A 612 7.56 -10.23 -23.47
C TYR A 612 7.61 -8.76 -22.98
N ASP A 613 7.04 -8.49 -21.81
CA ASP A 613 7.15 -7.24 -21.03
C ASP A 613 6.75 -7.50 -19.55
N PRO A 614 7.59 -7.21 -18.54
CA PRO A 614 8.91 -6.58 -18.60
C PRO A 614 10.09 -7.56 -18.66
N SER A 615 9.88 -8.83 -18.31
CA SER A 615 10.94 -9.84 -18.12
C SER A 615 10.74 -11.04 -19.04
N PRO A 616 11.82 -11.64 -19.59
CA PRO A 616 11.74 -12.90 -20.34
C PRO A 616 11.64 -14.15 -19.44
N ALA A 617 11.69 -13.99 -18.10
CA ALA A 617 11.62 -15.11 -17.17
C ALA A 617 10.31 -15.91 -17.33
N GLY A 618 10.41 -17.25 -17.38
CA GLY A 618 9.29 -18.18 -17.55
C GLY A 618 8.92 -18.48 -19.01
N PHE A 619 9.57 -17.84 -19.99
CA PHE A 619 9.45 -18.24 -21.39
C PHE A 619 10.46 -19.35 -21.72
N PRO A 620 10.15 -20.25 -22.68
CA PRO A 620 11.03 -21.37 -23.03
C PRO A 620 12.35 -20.90 -23.68
N ASP A 621 13.49 -21.47 -23.27
CA ASP A 621 14.84 -21.09 -23.70
C ASP A 621 15.07 -21.20 -25.23
N GLY A 622 14.35 -22.12 -25.88
CA GLY A 622 14.41 -22.31 -27.34
C GLY A 622 13.52 -21.36 -28.15
N ALA A 623 12.67 -20.53 -27.53
CA ALA A 623 11.79 -19.61 -28.24
C ALA A 623 12.49 -18.29 -28.58
N ARG A 624 12.22 -17.77 -29.78
CA ARG A 624 12.73 -16.45 -30.17
C ARG A 624 11.95 -15.35 -29.43
N LEU A 625 12.58 -14.69 -28.47
CA LEU A 625 11.96 -13.63 -27.68
C LEU A 625 12.22 -12.22 -28.22
N VAL A 626 11.19 -11.38 -28.22
CA VAL A 626 11.28 -9.94 -28.52
C VAL A 626 10.58 -9.10 -27.46
N ARG A 627 11.26 -8.08 -26.96
CA ARG A 627 10.64 -7.16 -25.99
C ARG A 627 9.55 -6.33 -26.67
N ARG A 628 8.35 -6.28 -26.10
CA ARG A 628 7.22 -5.47 -26.59
C ARG A 628 7.65 -4.02 -26.80
N TRP A 629 7.21 -3.39 -27.89
CA TRP A 629 7.61 -2.03 -28.31
C TRP A 629 9.10 -1.81 -28.67
N SER A 630 9.93 -2.85 -28.71
CA SER A 630 11.27 -2.75 -29.31
C SER A 630 11.17 -2.65 -30.85
N TRP A 631 12.22 -2.14 -31.50
CA TRP A 631 12.27 -2.16 -32.97
C TRP A 631 12.24 -3.59 -33.53
N ARG A 632 12.82 -4.57 -32.82
CA ARG A 632 12.75 -5.99 -33.19
C ARG A 632 11.32 -6.52 -33.15
N TYR A 633 10.53 -6.11 -32.15
CA TYR A 633 9.11 -6.44 -32.04
C TYR A 633 8.30 -5.83 -33.20
N LEU A 634 8.49 -4.54 -33.48
CA LEU A 634 7.82 -3.87 -34.60
C LEU A 634 8.20 -4.49 -35.94
N TRP A 635 9.47 -4.83 -36.14
CA TRP A 635 9.95 -5.49 -37.35
C TRP A 635 9.39 -6.91 -37.50
N ALA A 636 9.27 -7.67 -36.39
CA ALA A 636 8.64 -8.98 -36.40
C ALA A 636 7.16 -8.89 -36.77
N LEU A 637 6.40 -8.00 -36.13
CA LEU A 637 4.97 -7.81 -36.45
C LEU A 637 4.75 -7.38 -37.90
N ALA A 638 5.57 -6.48 -38.43
CA ALA A 638 5.40 -5.92 -39.78
C ALA A 638 5.54 -6.96 -40.91
N ARG A 639 6.28 -8.05 -40.66
CA ARG A 639 6.58 -9.09 -41.66
C ARG A 639 5.93 -10.43 -41.35
N ALA A 640 5.26 -10.55 -40.21
CA ALA A 640 4.69 -11.82 -39.78
C ALA A 640 3.54 -12.23 -40.68
N GLU A 641 3.51 -13.50 -41.05
CA GLU A 641 2.37 -14.08 -41.76
C GLU A 641 1.18 -14.25 -40.81
N TYR A 642 1.46 -14.56 -39.53
CA TYR A 642 0.41 -14.77 -38.53
C TYR A 642 0.67 -13.96 -37.25
N TRP A 643 -0.40 -13.37 -36.72
CA TRP A 643 -0.47 -12.75 -35.39
C TRP A 643 -1.39 -13.59 -34.51
N VAL A 644 -0.93 -13.96 -33.32
CA VAL A 644 -1.72 -14.74 -32.34
C VAL A 644 -1.64 -14.06 -30.99
N ASP A 645 -2.78 -13.64 -30.45
CA ASP A 645 -2.84 -13.07 -29.10
C ASP A 645 -4.23 -13.23 -28.43
N ASN A 646 -4.32 -12.90 -27.14
CA ASN A 646 -5.52 -13.12 -26.30
C ASN A 646 -6.17 -11.84 -25.70
N GLN A 647 -5.64 -10.65 -25.96
CA GLN A 647 -6.08 -9.37 -25.36
C GLN A 647 -6.12 -8.22 -26.37
N GLY A 648 -5.02 -8.05 -27.11
CA GLY A 648 -4.88 -7.19 -28.26
C GLY A 648 -3.43 -6.72 -28.44
N PHE A 649 -2.92 -6.83 -29.67
CA PHE A 649 -1.73 -6.08 -30.07
C PHE A 649 -2.03 -4.57 -30.02
N PRO A 650 -0.99 -3.71 -29.81
CA PRO A 650 -1.20 -2.30 -29.56
C PRO A 650 -2.06 -1.64 -30.64
N GLN A 651 -3.12 -0.95 -30.22
CA GLN A 651 -4.16 -0.43 -31.11
C GLN A 651 -3.63 0.58 -32.14
N HIS A 652 -2.51 1.24 -31.85
CA HIS A 652 -1.88 2.21 -32.75
C HIS A 652 -1.09 1.59 -33.91
N LEU A 653 -0.92 0.26 -33.93
CA LEU A 653 -0.21 -0.45 -34.99
C LEU A 653 -1.20 -1.02 -36.01
N ARG A 654 -1.01 -0.69 -37.29
CA ARG A 654 -1.81 -1.20 -38.39
C ARG A 654 -1.42 -2.64 -38.72
N LYS A 655 -2.40 -3.53 -38.86
CA LYS A 655 -2.16 -4.89 -39.37
C LYS A 655 -1.71 -4.83 -40.85
N PRO A 656 -0.56 -5.43 -41.23
CA PRO A 656 -0.19 -5.59 -42.64
C PRO A 656 -1.25 -6.40 -43.40
N ARG A 657 -1.49 -6.09 -44.68
CA ARG A 657 -2.54 -6.76 -45.48
C ARG A 657 -2.30 -8.26 -45.69
N HIS A 658 -1.05 -8.71 -45.62
CA HIS A 658 -0.67 -10.10 -45.80
C HIS A 658 -0.73 -10.93 -44.50
N THR A 659 -1.01 -10.29 -43.37
CA THR A 659 -0.98 -10.92 -42.05
C THR A 659 -2.37 -11.40 -41.68
N THR A 660 -2.47 -12.67 -41.29
CA THR A 660 -3.65 -13.27 -40.67
C THR A 660 -3.59 -13.10 -39.16
N TYR A 661 -4.64 -12.55 -38.55
CA TYR A 661 -4.71 -12.25 -37.13
C TYR A 661 -5.76 -13.12 -36.43
N LEU A 662 -5.27 -14.07 -35.64
CA LEU A 662 -6.04 -14.88 -34.71
C LEU A 662 -6.09 -14.23 -33.33
N GLN A 663 -7.29 -13.83 -32.91
CA GLN A 663 -7.58 -13.37 -31.56
C GLN A 663 -8.24 -14.50 -30.76
N THR A 664 -7.55 -15.00 -29.74
CA THR A 664 -8.07 -16.09 -28.90
C THR A 664 -8.99 -15.61 -27.80
N TRP A 665 -8.95 -14.31 -27.47
CA TRP A 665 -9.55 -13.75 -26.27
C TRP A 665 -9.10 -14.48 -24.98
N HIS A 666 -9.65 -14.12 -23.82
CA HIS A 666 -9.13 -14.54 -22.51
C HIS A 666 -10.21 -14.94 -21.50
N GLY A 667 -11.43 -15.26 -21.96
CA GLY A 667 -12.52 -15.72 -21.10
C GLY A 667 -13.90 -15.23 -21.55
N SER A 668 -14.93 -16.02 -21.26
CA SER A 668 -16.33 -15.65 -21.50
C SER A 668 -16.78 -14.46 -20.66
N ALA A 669 -17.74 -13.70 -21.20
CA ALA A 669 -18.21 -12.48 -20.57
C ALA A 669 -19.34 -12.73 -19.57
N TYR A 670 -19.09 -12.46 -18.29
CA TYR A 670 -20.15 -12.18 -17.31
C TYR A 670 -20.56 -10.70 -17.35
N LYS A 671 -19.56 -9.81 -17.29
CA LYS A 671 -19.74 -8.34 -17.33
C LYS A 671 -19.90 -7.83 -18.75
N ARG A 672 -20.57 -6.69 -18.94
CA ARG A 672 -20.69 -6.03 -20.25
C ARG A 672 -19.31 -5.62 -20.78
N MET A 673 -19.00 -5.99 -22.03
CA MET A 673 -17.69 -5.79 -22.67
C MET A 673 -17.82 -4.93 -23.93
N GLY A 674 -16.68 -4.49 -24.48
CA GLY A 674 -16.64 -3.81 -25.78
C GLY A 674 -17.54 -2.58 -25.85
N LEU A 675 -18.36 -2.50 -26.89
CA LEU A 675 -19.27 -1.39 -27.11
C LEU A 675 -20.52 -1.43 -26.20
N ASP A 676 -20.76 -2.54 -25.51
CA ASP A 676 -21.84 -2.65 -24.51
C ASP A 676 -21.44 -2.07 -23.15
N GLU A 677 -20.14 -1.96 -22.85
CA GLU A 677 -19.67 -1.42 -21.57
C GLU A 677 -20.13 0.03 -21.38
N THR A 678 -20.78 0.32 -20.25
CA THR A 678 -21.32 1.66 -19.91
C THR A 678 -20.28 2.76 -20.10
N ARG A 679 -19.03 2.52 -19.67
CA ARG A 679 -17.94 3.49 -19.82
C ARG A 679 -17.59 3.78 -21.28
N VAL A 680 -17.63 2.77 -22.15
CA VAL A 680 -17.35 2.92 -23.58
C VAL A 680 -18.53 3.60 -24.30
N ARG A 681 -19.76 3.29 -23.89
CA ARG A 681 -20.96 4.00 -24.40
C ARG A 681 -20.89 5.50 -24.11
N LEU A 682 -20.37 5.88 -22.95
CA LEU A 682 -20.16 7.28 -22.54
C LEU A 682 -18.95 7.97 -23.19
N GLN A 683 -18.07 7.26 -23.90
CA GLN A 683 -16.94 7.87 -24.62
C GLN A 683 -17.42 8.69 -25.83
N ASN A 684 -16.56 9.55 -26.38
CA ASN A 684 -16.88 10.27 -27.61
C ASN A 684 -16.64 9.40 -28.87
N ALA A 685 -17.24 9.78 -30.00
CA ALA A 685 -17.22 8.98 -31.24
C ALA A 685 -15.81 8.55 -31.69
N PRO A 686 -14.76 9.41 -31.66
CA PRO A 686 -13.41 9.00 -32.08
C PRO A 686 -12.77 7.94 -31.19
N GLN A 687 -13.12 7.88 -29.89
CA GLN A 687 -12.62 6.84 -28.99
C GLN A 687 -13.26 5.49 -29.27
N ARG A 688 -14.57 5.48 -29.55
CA ARG A 688 -15.29 4.25 -29.97
C ARG A 688 -14.80 3.75 -31.32
N GLU A 689 -14.53 4.65 -32.26
CA GLU A 689 -14.01 4.28 -33.58
C GLU A 689 -12.63 3.63 -33.50
N ARG A 690 -11.76 4.08 -32.58
CA ARG A 690 -10.46 3.43 -32.33
C ARG A 690 -10.60 2.00 -31.82
N LEU A 691 -11.60 1.75 -30.96
CA LEU A 691 -11.91 0.40 -30.52
C LEU A 691 -12.36 -0.46 -31.70
N GLN A 692 -13.29 0.05 -32.52
CA GLN A 692 -13.75 -0.65 -33.72
C GLN A 692 -12.59 -0.97 -34.67
N GLN A 693 -11.76 0.02 -35.01
CA GLN A 693 -10.57 -0.17 -35.85
C GLN A 693 -9.61 -1.22 -35.29
N ALA A 694 -9.51 -1.35 -33.96
CA ALA A 694 -8.65 -2.37 -33.35
C ALA A 694 -9.22 -3.78 -33.53
N VAL A 695 -10.54 -3.93 -33.43
CA VAL A 695 -11.31 -5.18 -33.59
C VAL A 695 -11.39 -5.60 -35.05
N ASP A 696 -11.56 -4.65 -35.98
CA ASP A 696 -11.64 -4.91 -37.42
C ASP A 696 -10.38 -5.60 -37.97
N ARG A 697 -9.27 -5.55 -37.22
CA ARG A 697 -8.02 -6.25 -37.54
C ARG A 697 -8.12 -7.76 -37.36
N PHE A 698 -9.02 -8.28 -36.52
CA PHE A 698 -9.14 -9.72 -36.27
C PHE A 698 -9.67 -10.40 -37.53
N ASP A 699 -8.96 -11.41 -38.04
CA ASP A 699 -9.46 -12.27 -39.13
C ASP A 699 -10.19 -13.48 -38.55
N HIS A 700 -9.71 -13.97 -37.41
CA HIS A 700 -10.33 -15.06 -36.67
C HIS A 700 -10.47 -14.67 -35.20
N PHE A 701 -11.60 -15.03 -34.60
CA PHE A 701 -11.92 -14.81 -33.19
C PHE A 701 -12.47 -16.10 -32.59
N LEU A 702 -11.83 -16.62 -31.55
CA LEU A 702 -12.27 -17.85 -30.90
C LEU A 702 -13.51 -17.60 -30.03
N VAL A 703 -14.49 -18.49 -30.15
CA VAL A 703 -15.66 -18.55 -29.27
C VAL A 703 -15.80 -19.96 -28.71
N ARG A 704 -16.20 -20.04 -27.44
CA ARG A 704 -16.32 -21.34 -26.75
C ARG A 704 -17.75 -21.84 -26.57
N SER A 705 -18.74 -20.98 -26.82
CA SER A 705 -20.16 -21.31 -26.78
C SER A 705 -20.97 -20.22 -27.49
N GLU A 706 -22.26 -20.49 -27.70
CA GLU A 706 -23.21 -19.49 -28.22
C GLU A 706 -23.40 -18.31 -27.26
N HIS A 707 -23.05 -18.46 -25.98
CA HIS A 707 -22.98 -17.32 -25.07
C HIS A 707 -21.96 -16.28 -25.52
N ASP A 708 -20.77 -16.70 -25.95
CA ASP A 708 -19.73 -15.79 -26.46
C ASP A 708 -20.17 -15.10 -27.76
N VAL A 709 -20.88 -15.82 -28.63
CA VAL A 709 -21.45 -15.26 -29.87
C VAL A 709 -22.44 -14.14 -29.53
N ASN A 710 -23.39 -14.44 -28.63
CA ASN A 710 -24.46 -13.51 -28.25
C ASN A 710 -24.00 -12.34 -27.37
N THR A 711 -22.83 -12.44 -26.74
CA THR A 711 -22.26 -11.42 -25.85
C THR A 711 -21.01 -10.78 -26.43
N LEU A 712 -19.85 -11.45 -26.37
CA LEU A 712 -18.56 -10.91 -26.79
C LEU A 712 -18.54 -10.53 -28.28
N ALA A 713 -18.89 -11.46 -29.17
CA ALA A 713 -18.83 -11.20 -30.61
C ALA A 713 -19.78 -10.06 -31.00
N ARG A 714 -21.02 -10.09 -30.48
CA ARG A 714 -22.00 -9.01 -30.67
C ARG A 714 -21.51 -7.67 -30.12
N ALA A 715 -20.97 -7.62 -28.91
CA ALA A 715 -20.50 -6.40 -28.26
C ALA A 715 -19.30 -5.77 -28.97
N TYR A 716 -18.52 -6.58 -29.69
CA TYR A 716 -17.43 -6.13 -30.55
C TYR A 716 -17.83 -5.99 -32.03
N ARG A 717 -19.09 -6.29 -32.38
CA ARG A 717 -19.63 -6.27 -33.76
C ARG A 717 -18.80 -7.12 -34.72
N LEU A 718 -18.33 -8.27 -34.23
CA LEU A 718 -17.63 -9.23 -35.05
C LEU A 718 -18.64 -9.96 -35.95
N PRO A 719 -18.38 -10.05 -37.26
CA PRO A 719 -19.25 -10.77 -38.16
C PRO A 719 -19.03 -12.29 -38.03
N GLU A 720 -20.06 -13.04 -38.38
CA GLU A 720 -20.17 -14.49 -38.16
C GLU A 720 -19.01 -15.26 -38.81
N GLU A 721 -18.58 -14.86 -40.00
CA GLU A 721 -17.51 -15.51 -40.76
C GLU A 721 -16.12 -15.44 -40.10
N ARG A 722 -15.94 -14.56 -39.10
CA ARG A 722 -14.69 -14.46 -38.34
C ARG A 722 -14.69 -15.34 -37.10
N LEU A 723 -15.82 -15.92 -36.70
CA LEU A 723 -15.93 -16.68 -35.47
C LEU A 723 -15.48 -18.12 -35.68
N LEU A 724 -14.56 -18.58 -34.83
CA LEU A 724 -14.11 -19.97 -34.79
C LEU A 724 -14.69 -20.65 -33.55
N ARG A 725 -15.66 -21.54 -33.76
CA ARG A 725 -16.35 -22.34 -32.74
C ARG A 725 -15.55 -23.58 -32.34
N THR A 726 -14.33 -23.35 -31.84
CA THR A 726 -13.40 -24.42 -31.49
C THR A 726 -13.25 -24.62 -29.99
N GLY A 727 -13.80 -23.73 -29.16
CA GLY A 727 -13.39 -23.67 -27.75
C GLY A 727 -12.07 -22.90 -27.57
N TYR A 728 -11.59 -22.84 -26.33
CA TYR A 728 -10.31 -22.22 -26.02
C TYR A 728 -9.18 -23.25 -25.91
N PRO A 729 -8.09 -23.11 -26.68
CA PRO A 729 -6.92 -23.98 -26.61
C PRO A 729 -6.37 -24.21 -25.21
N ARG A 730 -6.42 -23.21 -24.31
CA ARG A 730 -5.95 -23.36 -22.91
C ARG A 730 -6.78 -24.36 -22.10
N ASN A 731 -8.04 -24.59 -22.49
CA ASN A 731 -8.97 -25.45 -21.76
C ASN A 731 -8.79 -26.94 -22.13
N ASP A 732 -8.05 -27.26 -23.20
CA ASP A 732 -7.80 -28.65 -23.58
C ASP A 732 -7.13 -29.44 -22.45
N ALA A 733 -6.20 -28.79 -21.74
CA ALA A 733 -5.55 -29.35 -20.57
C ALA A 733 -6.54 -29.62 -19.42
N LEU A 734 -7.55 -28.76 -19.23
CA LEU A 734 -8.54 -28.94 -18.16
C LEU A 734 -9.44 -30.15 -18.44
N ILE A 735 -9.85 -30.35 -19.70
CA ILE A 735 -10.63 -31.51 -20.10
C ILE A 735 -9.80 -32.79 -19.94
N ALA A 736 -8.54 -32.79 -20.37
CA ALA A 736 -7.64 -33.93 -20.18
C ALA A 736 -7.46 -34.28 -18.70
N GLU A 737 -7.30 -33.27 -17.84
CA GLU A 737 -7.16 -33.44 -16.39
C GLU A 737 -8.44 -33.93 -15.71
N ARG A 738 -9.62 -33.50 -16.19
CA ARG A 738 -10.89 -34.07 -15.74
C ARG A 738 -10.97 -35.56 -16.06
N THR A 739 -10.75 -35.95 -17.31
CA THR A 739 -10.78 -37.35 -17.75
C THR A 739 -9.79 -38.20 -16.95
N ARG A 740 -8.60 -37.66 -16.69
CA ARG A 740 -7.58 -38.31 -15.86
C ARG A 740 -8.06 -38.51 -14.42
N ALA A 741 -8.60 -37.46 -13.79
CA ALA A 741 -9.10 -37.53 -12.42
C ALA A 741 -10.27 -38.51 -12.27
N GLU A 742 -11.18 -38.56 -13.26
CA GLU A 742 -12.28 -39.53 -13.32
C GLU A 742 -11.76 -40.97 -13.44
N THR A 743 -10.73 -41.19 -14.26
CA THR A 743 -10.11 -42.51 -14.46
C THR A 743 -9.32 -42.98 -13.23
N GLU A 744 -8.55 -42.08 -12.61
CA GLU A 744 -7.69 -42.41 -11.46
C GLU A 744 -8.44 -42.35 -10.10
N GLY A 745 -9.66 -41.81 -10.06
CA GLY A 745 -10.47 -41.66 -8.84
C GLY A 745 -9.90 -40.66 -7.82
N ARG A 746 -8.92 -39.84 -8.20
CA ARG A 746 -8.29 -38.84 -7.33
C ARG A 746 -7.77 -37.65 -8.12
N LEU A 747 -7.50 -36.55 -7.41
CA LEU A 747 -6.89 -35.36 -8.01
C LEU A 747 -5.43 -35.67 -8.41
N PRO A 748 -5.03 -35.42 -9.67
CA PRO A 748 -3.65 -35.55 -10.10
C PRO A 748 -2.76 -34.49 -9.44
N ARG A 749 -1.53 -34.88 -9.09
CA ARG A 749 -0.50 -34.02 -8.50
C ARG A 749 0.67 -33.89 -9.49
N PRO A 750 0.60 -32.95 -10.45
CA PRO A 750 1.70 -32.70 -11.37
C PRO A 750 2.92 -32.10 -10.62
N PRO A 751 4.11 -32.04 -11.25
CA PRO A 751 5.32 -31.49 -10.63
C PRO A 751 5.14 -30.12 -9.96
N LEU A 752 4.27 -29.27 -10.52
CA LEU A 752 3.91 -27.97 -9.96
C LEU A 752 3.35 -28.05 -8.53
N ALA A 753 2.64 -29.13 -8.16
CA ALA A 753 2.14 -29.31 -6.79
C ALA A 753 3.30 -29.44 -5.78
N GLY A 754 4.36 -30.16 -6.15
CA GLY A 754 5.58 -30.27 -5.33
C GLY A 754 6.34 -28.94 -5.26
N GLU A 755 6.46 -28.23 -6.38
CA GLU A 755 7.09 -26.89 -6.44
C GLU A 755 6.38 -25.85 -5.55
N LEU A 756 5.05 -25.95 -5.46
CA LEU A 756 4.21 -25.09 -4.61
C LEU A 756 4.13 -25.57 -3.15
N GLY A 757 4.72 -26.72 -2.83
CA GLY A 757 4.70 -27.30 -1.48
C GLY A 757 3.29 -27.70 -1.02
N LEU A 758 2.49 -28.28 -1.92
CA LEU A 758 1.14 -28.73 -1.60
C LEU A 758 1.18 -30.08 -0.91
N ASP A 759 0.54 -30.17 0.26
CA ASP A 759 0.40 -31.41 1.00
C ASP A 759 -0.66 -32.32 0.38
N ASP A 760 -0.33 -33.60 0.18
CA ASP A 760 -1.23 -34.56 -0.47
C ASP A 760 -2.55 -34.79 0.30
N HIS A 761 -2.51 -34.67 1.63
CA HIS A 761 -3.66 -34.85 2.51
C HIS A 761 -4.56 -33.61 2.60
N LYS A 762 -4.11 -32.45 2.08
CA LYS A 762 -4.87 -31.20 2.12
C LYS A 762 -5.59 -30.94 0.81
N LYS A 763 -6.77 -30.34 0.92
CA LYS A 763 -7.51 -29.81 -0.24
C LYS A 763 -6.92 -28.49 -0.68
N THR A 764 -6.69 -28.33 -1.98
CA THR A 764 -6.18 -27.11 -2.58
C THR A 764 -7.34 -26.19 -2.96
N VAL A 765 -7.42 -25.03 -2.33
CA VAL A 765 -8.41 -23.98 -2.59
C VAL A 765 -7.75 -22.86 -3.38
N LEU A 766 -8.23 -22.55 -4.58
CA LEU A 766 -7.77 -21.39 -5.34
C LEU A 766 -8.69 -20.21 -5.08
N TYR A 767 -8.16 -19.15 -4.47
CA TYR A 767 -8.83 -17.88 -4.35
C TYR A 767 -8.37 -16.90 -5.45
N ALA A 768 -9.27 -16.59 -6.37
CA ALA A 768 -9.00 -15.76 -7.56
C ALA A 768 -10.06 -14.65 -7.73
N PRO A 769 -10.02 -13.56 -6.94
CA PRO A 769 -11.00 -12.48 -7.00
C PRO A 769 -10.79 -11.54 -8.20
N THR A 770 -11.86 -10.90 -8.65
CA THR A 770 -11.84 -9.91 -9.74
C THR A 770 -11.21 -8.58 -9.28
N PHE A 771 -10.52 -7.91 -10.21
CA PHE A 771 -9.97 -6.57 -10.02
C PHE A 771 -11.05 -5.51 -9.77
N ARG A 772 -10.86 -4.71 -8.72
CA ARG A 772 -11.80 -3.65 -8.28
C ARG A 772 -11.31 -2.22 -8.55
N GLY A 773 -10.19 -2.05 -9.23
CA GLY A 773 -9.60 -0.73 -9.49
C GLY A 773 -10.16 0.01 -10.74
N GLY A 774 -10.08 1.35 -10.71
CA GLY A 774 -10.28 2.22 -11.87
C GLY A 774 -9.00 2.43 -12.70
N PRO A 775 -9.09 3.04 -13.90
CA PRO A 775 -7.91 3.30 -14.73
C PRO A 775 -6.86 4.14 -13.99
N GLY A 776 -5.59 3.68 -13.99
CA GLY A 776 -4.44 4.54 -13.67
C GLY A 776 -3.91 4.55 -12.23
N LYS A 777 -4.38 3.69 -11.31
CA LYS A 777 -3.73 3.52 -10.00
C LYS A 777 -3.64 2.05 -9.60
N GLN A 778 -2.41 1.52 -9.53
CA GLN A 778 -2.15 0.35 -8.68
C GLN A 778 -2.44 0.77 -7.24
N ARG A 779 -3.55 0.31 -6.69
CA ARG A 779 -3.81 0.38 -5.24
C ARG A 779 -3.43 -0.98 -4.67
N LYS A 780 -2.74 -0.97 -3.53
CA LYS A 780 -2.66 -2.14 -2.66
C LYS A 780 -4.06 -2.32 -2.06
N SER A 781 -4.92 -3.08 -2.70
CA SER A 781 -6.21 -3.52 -2.16
C SER A 781 -5.96 -4.53 -1.04
N ARG A 782 -6.75 -4.45 0.03
CA ARG A 782 -6.91 -5.59 0.94
C ARG A 782 -7.78 -6.59 0.17
N LEU A 783 -7.43 -7.87 0.22
CA LEU A 783 -8.31 -8.93 -0.28
C LEU A 783 -9.64 -8.83 0.49
N LEU A 784 -10.75 -9.16 -0.16
CA LEU A 784 -12.04 -9.22 0.53
C LEU A 784 -12.06 -10.34 1.57
N LEU A 785 -11.46 -11.47 1.22
CA LEU A 785 -11.20 -12.58 2.13
C LEU A 785 -10.10 -12.19 3.13
N ASP A 786 -10.39 -12.36 4.42
CA ASP A 786 -9.39 -12.40 5.47
C ASP A 786 -8.66 -13.76 5.43
N VAL A 787 -7.54 -13.74 4.70
CA VAL A 787 -6.71 -14.92 4.49
C VAL A 787 -6.13 -15.47 5.80
N ARG A 788 -5.98 -14.62 6.84
CA ARG A 788 -5.51 -15.09 8.14
C ARG A 788 -6.55 -16.00 8.77
N GLU A 789 -7.80 -15.56 8.79
CA GLU A 789 -8.90 -16.33 9.36
C GLU A 789 -9.12 -17.64 8.60
N PHE A 790 -8.95 -17.65 7.28
CA PHE A 790 -8.91 -18.90 6.50
C PHE A 790 -7.81 -19.83 7.01
N ALA A 791 -6.58 -19.32 7.17
CA ALA A 791 -5.44 -20.13 7.61
C ALA A 791 -5.65 -20.70 9.02
N GLU A 792 -6.25 -19.92 9.93
CA GLU A 792 -6.57 -20.35 11.30
C GLU A 792 -7.67 -21.43 11.33
N ARG A 793 -8.73 -21.29 10.52
CA ARG A 793 -9.87 -22.23 10.53
C ARG A 793 -9.64 -23.49 9.69
N PHE A 794 -8.89 -23.38 8.60
CA PHE A 794 -8.80 -24.42 7.58
C PHE A 794 -7.36 -24.87 7.26
N GLY A 795 -6.32 -24.23 7.80
CA GLY A 795 -4.93 -24.48 7.40
C GLY A 795 -4.40 -25.89 7.61
N ASP A 796 -5.02 -26.64 8.53
CA ASP A 796 -4.70 -28.05 8.79
C ASP A 796 -5.30 -29.00 7.74
N THR A 797 -6.37 -28.59 7.06
CA THR A 797 -7.11 -29.43 6.10
C THR A 797 -7.07 -28.89 4.67
N HIS A 798 -6.72 -27.63 4.48
CA HIS A 798 -6.71 -26.93 3.20
C HIS A 798 -5.44 -26.10 3.00
N THR A 799 -5.02 -26.01 1.75
CA THR A 799 -4.01 -25.06 1.26
C THR A 799 -4.71 -23.99 0.44
N LEU A 800 -4.51 -22.71 0.78
CA LEU A 800 -5.03 -21.58 0.00
C LEU A 800 -4.01 -21.07 -1.01
N LEU A 801 -4.28 -21.28 -2.30
CA LEU A 801 -3.59 -20.60 -3.38
C LEU A 801 -4.24 -19.24 -3.62
N VAL A 802 -3.50 -18.16 -3.47
CA VAL A 802 -4.01 -16.80 -3.73
C VAL A 802 -3.49 -16.29 -5.05
N ARG A 803 -4.40 -16.05 -6.01
CA ARG A 803 -4.10 -15.43 -7.31
C ARG A 803 -4.72 -14.03 -7.38
N ALA A 804 -3.99 -13.04 -6.87
CA ALA A 804 -4.38 -11.64 -7.05
C ALA A 804 -4.24 -11.23 -8.53
N HIS A 805 -5.09 -10.31 -8.96
CA HIS A 805 -4.99 -9.75 -10.31
C HIS A 805 -3.62 -9.08 -10.53
N TYR A 806 -3.05 -9.17 -11.73
CA TYR A 806 -1.70 -8.64 -12.06
C TYR A 806 -1.53 -7.11 -11.85
N LEU A 807 -2.63 -6.37 -11.67
CA LEU A 807 -2.64 -4.95 -11.33
C LEU A 807 -2.73 -4.66 -9.82
N GLU A 808 -2.90 -5.70 -9.01
CA GLU A 808 -2.97 -5.65 -7.55
C GLU A 808 -1.77 -6.36 -6.94
N SER A 809 -1.58 -6.17 -5.64
CA SER A 809 -0.63 -6.97 -4.86
C SER A 809 -1.33 -7.33 -3.56
N ALA A 810 -1.53 -8.61 -3.34
CA ALA A 810 -2.04 -9.11 -2.08
C ALA A 810 -0.98 -8.94 -0.99
N ARG A 811 -1.41 -8.61 0.23
CA ARG A 811 -0.58 -8.85 1.42
C ARG A 811 -1.11 -10.10 2.08
N LEU A 812 -0.35 -11.18 1.95
CA LEU A 812 -0.69 -12.43 2.61
C LEU A 812 -0.16 -12.42 4.05
N PRO A 813 -0.87 -13.06 4.99
CA PRO A 813 -0.30 -13.37 6.31
C PRO A 813 0.91 -14.30 6.14
N VAL A 814 1.76 -14.32 7.16
CA VAL A 814 2.85 -15.29 7.22
C VAL A 814 2.34 -16.48 8.00
N CYS A 815 2.24 -17.63 7.33
CA CYS A 815 1.63 -18.86 7.84
C CYS A 815 2.63 -20.02 7.71
N PRO A 816 2.35 -21.19 8.30
CA PRO A 816 3.13 -22.39 8.03
C PRO A 816 3.29 -22.62 6.51
N PRO A 817 4.47 -23.05 6.04
CA PRO A 817 4.68 -23.39 4.64
C PRO A 817 3.56 -24.31 4.12
N GLY A 818 3.10 -24.09 2.89
CA GLY A 818 2.00 -24.87 2.29
C GLY A 818 0.60 -24.50 2.79
N THR A 819 0.43 -23.60 3.78
CA THR A 819 -0.92 -23.17 4.24
C THR A 819 -1.53 -22.12 3.32
N VAL A 820 -0.76 -21.09 2.98
CA VAL A 820 -1.15 -19.99 2.09
C VAL A 820 -0.01 -19.72 1.12
N VAL A 821 -0.29 -19.83 -0.19
CA VAL A 821 0.72 -19.70 -1.24
C VAL A 821 0.32 -18.60 -2.22
N ASP A 822 1.21 -17.62 -2.44
CA ASP A 822 1.01 -16.57 -3.46
C ASP A 822 1.33 -17.12 -4.85
N VAL A 823 0.30 -17.37 -5.65
CA VAL A 823 0.42 -17.85 -7.04
C VAL A 823 0.12 -16.77 -8.07
N SER A 824 0.06 -15.49 -7.65
CA SER A 824 -0.27 -14.35 -8.52
C SER A 824 0.72 -14.14 -9.66
N ARG A 825 1.96 -14.65 -9.53
CA ARG A 825 3.02 -14.57 -10.55
C ARG A 825 3.15 -15.82 -11.40
N HIS A 826 2.35 -16.85 -11.13
CA HIS A 826 2.41 -18.08 -11.91
C HIS A 826 1.89 -17.83 -13.34
N GLN A 827 2.67 -18.28 -14.32
CA GLN A 827 2.54 -17.86 -15.73
C GLN A 827 1.22 -18.28 -16.35
N ASP A 828 0.81 -19.53 -16.15
CA ASP A 828 -0.40 -20.10 -16.76
C ASP A 828 -1.45 -20.43 -15.70
N VAL A 829 -2.65 -19.86 -15.85
CA VAL A 829 -3.73 -20.10 -14.90
C VAL A 829 -4.26 -21.54 -15.00
N SER A 830 -4.20 -22.16 -16.18
CA SER A 830 -4.78 -23.47 -16.45
C SER A 830 -4.08 -24.56 -15.63
N GLU A 831 -2.77 -24.42 -15.42
CA GLU A 831 -1.98 -25.32 -14.55
C GLU A 831 -2.41 -25.20 -13.08
N LEU A 832 -2.77 -24.00 -12.61
CA LEU A 832 -3.30 -23.82 -11.26
C LEU A 832 -4.70 -24.40 -11.12
N LEU A 833 -5.56 -24.22 -12.13
CA LEU A 833 -6.91 -24.78 -12.12
C LEU A 833 -6.85 -26.32 -12.09
N ALA A 834 -5.95 -26.93 -12.86
CA ALA A 834 -5.76 -28.38 -12.88
C ALA A 834 -5.44 -28.99 -11.50
N ILE A 835 -4.67 -28.28 -10.66
CA ILE A 835 -4.27 -28.75 -9.32
C ILE A 835 -5.21 -28.29 -8.19
N THR A 836 -6.30 -27.61 -8.53
CA THR A 836 -7.23 -27.04 -7.55
C THR A 836 -8.42 -27.97 -7.33
N ASP A 837 -8.73 -28.24 -6.05
CA ASP A 837 -9.91 -28.98 -5.62
C ASP A 837 -11.16 -28.08 -5.60
N VAL A 838 -11.02 -26.83 -5.15
CA VAL A 838 -12.12 -25.88 -5.01
C VAL A 838 -11.72 -24.49 -5.51
N LEU A 839 -12.53 -23.91 -6.38
CA LEU A 839 -12.37 -22.52 -6.79
C LEU A 839 -13.22 -21.59 -5.92
N VAL A 840 -12.59 -20.63 -5.25
CA VAL A 840 -13.25 -19.47 -4.65
C VAL A 840 -12.99 -18.26 -5.55
N THR A 841 -14.04 -17.72 -6.15
CA THR A 841 -13.96 -16.51 -6.98
C THR A 841 -15.17 -15.62 -6.73
N ASP A 842 -15.39 -14.58 -7.53
CA ASP A 842 -16.55 -13.71 -7.44
C ASP A 842 -17.34 -13.72 -8.76
N TYR A 843 -17.06 -12.79 -9.66
CA TYR A 843 -17.69 -12.65 -10.98
C TYR A 843 -16.62 -12.64 -12.08
N SER A 844 -15.58 -13.44 -11.86
CA SER A 844 -14.45 -13.61 -12.77
C SER A 844 -14.77 -14.62 -13.86
N SER A 845 -14.23 -14.41 -15.07
CA SER A 845 -14.40 -15.35 -16.18
C SER A 845 -13.76 -16.73 -15.92
N ILE A 846 -12.89 -16.84 -14.90
CA ILE A 846 -12.25 -18.10 -14.50
C ILE A 846 -13.25 -19.17 -14.06
N MET A 847 -14.45 -18.78 -13.60
CA MET A 847 -15.50 -19.72 -13.22
C MET A 847 -15.98 -20.56 -14.43
N PHE A 848 -15.99 -19.97 -15.63
CA PHE A 848 -16.37 -20.68 -16.86
C PHE A 848 -15.33 -21.72 -17.28
N ASP A 849 -14.05 -21.44 -17.06
CA ASP A 849 -12.97 -22.39 -17.36
C ASP A 849 -12.96 -23.53 -16.32
N PHE A 850 -13.04 -23.19 -15.03
CA PHE A 850 -12.97 -24.16 -13.95
C PHE A 850 -14.17 -25.12 -13.91
N ALA A 851 -15.36 -24.67 -14.32
CA ALA A 851 -16.54 -25.53 -14.41
C ALA A 851 -16.32 -26.75 -15.34
N LEU A 852 -15.40 -26.67 -16.30
CA LEU A 852 -15.05 -27.79 -17.18
C LEU A 852 -14.43 -28.98 -16.43
N LEU A 853 -13.81 -28.73 -15.26
CA LEU A 853 -13.25 -29.78 -14.40
C LEU A 853 -14.31 -30.55 -13.60
N ASP A 854 -15.56 -30.06 -13.60
CA ASP A 854 -16.65 -30.56 -12.77
C ASP A 854 -16.33 -30.60 -11.26
N ARG A 855 -15.64 -29.56 -10.78
CA ARG A 855 -15.21 -29.40 -9.36
C ARG A 855 -15.94 -28.26 -8.65
N PRO A 856 -16.04 -28.29 -7.30
CA PRO A 856 -16.75 -27.26 -6.52
C PRO A 856 -16.29 -25.82 -6.82
N VAL A 857 -17.26 -24.93 -7.05
CA VAL A 857 -17.07 -23.48 -7.19
C VAL A 857 -17.83 -22.77 -6.07
N VAL A 858 -17.21 -21.79 -5.42
CA VAL A 858 -17.89 -20.89 -4.46
C VAL A 858 -17.69 -19.45 -4.94
N LEU A 859 -18.79 -18.71 -5.08
CA LEU A 859 -18.79 -17.32 -5.55
C LEU A 859 -18.90 -16.36 -4.37
N PHE A 860 -17.78 -15.92 -3.81
CA PHE A 860 -17.72 -14.92 -2.74
C PHE A 860 -17.80 -13.51 -3.29
N ALA A 861 -19.01 -12.94 -3.31
CA ALA A 861 -19.33 -11.68 -3.96
C ALA A 861 -20.09 -10.72 -3.01
N PRO A 862 -19.44 -10.18 -1.96
CA PRO A 862 -20.06 -9.26 -0.99
C PRO A 862 -20.47 -7.92 -1.61
N ASP A 863 -19.94 -7.58 -2.79
CA ASP A 863 -20.19 -6.35 -3.54
C ASP A 863 -20.93 -6.56 -4.86
N LEU A 864 -21.64 -7.69 -5.02
CA LEU A 864 -22.28 -8.08 -6.27
C LEU A 864 -23.24 -7.01 -6.82
N GLU A 865 -24.14 -6.48 -6.00
CA GLU A 865 -25.14 -5.48 -6.41
C GLU A 865 -24.46 -4.20 -6.89
N ALA A 866 -23.50 -3.70 -6.11
CA ALA A 866 -22.76 -2.48 -6.44
C ALA A 866 -21.94 -2.67 -7.73
N TYR A 867 -21.31 -3.84 -7.89
CA TYR A 867 -20.52 -4.16 -9.07
C TYR A 867 -21.39 -4.28 -10.32
N ALA A 868 -22.51 -5.01 -10.25
CA ALA A 868 -23.43 -5.18 -11.35
C ALA A 868 -24.04 -3.84 -11.79
N ALA A 869 -24.40 -2.97 -10.83
CA ALA A 869 -24.89 -1.62 -11.12
C ALA A 869 -23.85 -0.74 -11.83
N GLU A 870 -22.57 -0.84 -11.46
CA GLU A 870 -21.50 -0.03 -12.07
C GLU A 870 -21.05 -0.56 -13.45
N ARG A 871 -20.81 -1.86 -13.55
CA ARG A 871 -20.19 -2.50 -14.73
C ARG A 871 -21.20 -3.07 -15.72
N GLY A 872 -22.41 -3.39 -15.27
CA GLY A 872 -23.39 -4.17 -16.01
C GLY A 872 -23.02 -5.65 -16.11
N SER A 873 -24.03 -6.52 -16.12
CA SER A 873 -23.90 -7.96 -16.37
C SER A 873 -24.73 -8.40 -17.58
N TYR A 874 -24.38 -9.55 -18.16
CA TYR A 874 -25.15 -10.19 -19.24
C TYR A 874 -26.29 -11.07 -18.71
N PHE A 875 -26.18 -11.56 -17.48
CA PHE A 875 -27.19 -12.38 -16.80
C PHE A 875 -27.12 -12.17 -15.28
N ASP A 876 -28.13 -12.66 -14.55
CA ASP A 876 -28.12 -12.69 -13.08
C ASP A 876 -27.24 -13.84 -12.58
N LEU A 877 -26.20 -13.49 -11.83
CA LEU A 877 -25.24 -14.46 -11.31
C LEU A 877 -25.89 -15.45 -10.33
N ARG A 878 -26.87 -15.02 -9.52
CA ARG A 878 -27.52 -15.88 -8.52
C ARG A 878 -28.39 -16.95 -9.14
N GLU A 879 -28.99 -16.66 -10.29
CA GLU A 879 -29.86 -17.59 -11.00
C GLU A 879 -29.08 -18.67 -11.76
N GLN A 880 -27.86 -18.36 -12.20
CA GLN A 880 -27.08 -19.23 -13.09
C GLN A 880 -25.72 -19.64 -12.49
N ALA A 881 -25.50 -19.49 -11.18
CA ALA A 881 -24.21 -19.80 -10.59
C ALA A 881 -23.90 -21.32 -10.65
N PRO A 882 -22.64 -21.71 -10.92
CA PRO A 882 -22.18 -23.10 -10.83
C PRO A 882 -21.95 -23.58 -9.38
N GLY A 883 -22.45 -22.84 -8.37
CA GLY A 883 -22.21 -23.08 -6.96
C GLY A 883 -22.81 -21.99 -6.06
N PRO A 884 -22.62 -22.06 -4.73
CA PRO A 884 -23.20 -21.09 -3.81
C PRO A 884 -22.61 -19.69 -4.02
N VAL A 885 -23.47 -18.68 -4.01
CA VAL A 885 -23.11 -17.25 -4.00
C VAL A 885 -23.18 -16.74 -2.57
N THR A 886 -22.06 -16.31 -2.01
CA THR A 886 -21.93 -15.86 -0.63
C THR A 886 -21.66 -14.36 -0.55
N ALA A 887 -22.36 -13.68 0.36
CA ALA A 887 -22.23 -12.25 0.60
C ALA A 887 -21.38 -11.93 1.84
N THR A 888 -21.16 -12.90 2.71
CA THR A 888 -20.36 -12.77 3.92
C THR A 888 -19.24 -13.81 3.97
N GLN A 889 -18.19 -13.51 4.74
CA GLN A 889 -17.07 -14.41 4.90
C GLN A 889 -17.47 -15.66 5.69
N GLU A 890 -18.36 -15.50 6.68
CA GLU A 890 -18.97 -16.58 7.44
C GLU A 890 -19.73 -17.55 6.54
N GLU A 891 -20.54 -17.05 5.59
CA GLU A 891 -21.21 -17.89 4.58
C GLU A 891 -20.20 -18.64 3.70
N LEU A 892 -19.12 -17.99 3.27
CA LEU A 892 -18.04 -18.64 2.53
C LEU A 892 -17.40 -19.77 3.36
N PHE A 893 -17.06 -19.50 4.62
CA PHE A 893 -16.47 -20.50 5.50
C PHE A 893 -17.43 -21.65 5.80
N ALA A 894 -18.73 -21.40 5.94
CA ALA A 894 -19.73 -22.46 6.08
C ALA A 894 -19.78 -23.34 4.82
N ALA A 895 -19.75 -22.72 3.63
CA ALA A 895 -19.73 -23.45 2.36
C ALA A 895 -18.46 -24.30 2.19
N LEU A 896 -17.31 -23.81 2.69
CA LEU A 896 -16.05 -24.55 2.70
C LEU A 896 -16.04 -25.70 3.73
N ALA A 897 -16.60 -25.49 4.92
CA ALA A 897 -16.70 -26.54 5.94
C ALA A 897 -17.62 -27.69 5.50
N GLU A 898 -18.73 -27.38 4.81
CA GLU A 898 -19.69 -28.37 4.30
C GLU A 898 -19.44 -28.79 2.84
N LEU A 899 -18.21 -28.67 2.32
CA LEU A 899 -17.88 -28.87 0.89
C LEU A 899 -18.48 -30.12 0.24
N LYS A 900 -18.46 -31.26 0.93
CA LYS A 900 -18.99 -32.53 0.39
C LYS A 900 -20.51 -32.48 0.16
N LYS A 901 -21.23 -31.82 1.07
CA LYS A 901 -22.68 -31.65 1.02
C LYS A 901 -23.09 -30.52 0.09
N SER A 902 -22.30 -29.45 0.02
CA SER A 902 -22.55 -28.36 -0.92
C SER A 902 -22.28 -28.82 -2.36
N ASP A 903 -21.20 -29.55 -2.62
CA ASP A 903 -20.87 -30.03 -3.96
C ASP A 903 -21.96 -30.92 -4.57
N THR A 904 -22.48 -31.88 -3.79
CA THR A 904 -23.59 -32.75 -4.24
C THR A 904 -24.85 -31.96 -4.59
N ARG A 905 -25.15 -30.87 -3.87
CA ARG A 905 -26.30 -29.99 -4.16
C ARG A 905 -26.15 -29.21 -5.47
N TYR A 906 -24.93 -28.84 -5.86
CA TYR A 906 -24.66 -27.97 -7.01
C TYR A 906 -24.12 -28.71 -8.24
N ALA A 907 -23.94 -30.03 -8.18
CA ALA A 907 -23.35 -30.83 -9.26
C ALA A 907 -24.11 -30.70 -10.60
N ASP A 908 -25.44 -30.84 -10.60
CA ASP A 908 -26.24 -30.72 -11.84
C ASP A 908 -26.20 -29.31 -12.42
N GLN A 909 -26.30 -28.29 -11.54
CA GLN A 909 -26.22 -26.89 -11.95
C GLN A 909 -24.85 -26.56 -12.56
N ARG A 910 -23.77 -27.07 -11.95
CA ARG A 910 -22.41 -26.89 -12.46
C ARG A 910 -22.19 -27.59 -13.80
N ARG A 911 -22.69 -28.82 -13.99
CA ARG A 911 -22.64 -29.51 -15.30
C ARG A 911 -23.41 -28.75 -16.37
N SER A 912 -24.63 -28.32 -16.07
CA SER A 912 -25.44 -27.50 -16.98
C SER A 912 -24.75 -26.18 -17.33
N PHE A 913 -24.09 -25.56 -16.35
CA PHE A 913 -23.27 -24.37 -16.56
C PHE A 913 -22.10 -24.65 -17.52
N ALA A 914 -21.33 -25.71 -17.29
CA ALA A 914 -20.22 -26.11 -18.15
C ALA A 914 -20.68 -26.40 -19.59
N GLU A 915 -21.79 -27.12 -19.76
CA GLU A 915 -22.39 -27.41 -21.07
C GLU A 915 -22.83 -26.14 -21.79
N LYS A 916 -23.54 -25.24 -21.09
CA LYS A 916 -24.04 -23.99 -21.66
C LYS A 916 -22.92 -23.05 -22.08
N PHE A 917 -21.93 -22.86 -21.21
CA PHE A 917 -20.89 -21.86 -21.39
C PHE A 917 -19.62 -22.39 -22.06
N GLY A 918 -19.43 -23.71 -22.17
CA GLY A 918 -18.26 -24.38 -22.74
C GLY A 918 -18.56 -25.43 -23.80
N ALA A 919 -19.72 -25.35 -24.49
CA ALA A 919 -20.17 -26.34 -25.48
C ALA A 919 -19.15 -26.73 -26.58
N HIS A 920 -18.18 -25.85 -26.89
CA HIS A 920 -17.13 -26.12 -27.88
C HIS A 920 -15.79 -26.56 -27.26
N ASP A 921 -15.62 -26.53 -25.93
CA ASP A 921 -14.41 -27.02 -25.25
C ASP A 921 -14.42 -28.56 -25.16
N ARG A 922 -13.96 -29.23 -26.22
CA ARG A 922 -13.99 -30.71 -26.34
C ARG A 922 -12.66 -31.41 -26.06
N GLY A 923 -11.64 -30.67 -25.63
CA GLY A 923 -10.29 -31.20 -25.42
C GLY A 923 -9.43 -31.23 -26.69
N ASP A 924 -9.88 -30.63 -27.79
CA ASP A 924 -9.15 -30.57 -29.06
C ASP A 924 -9.16 -29.19 -29.73
N ALA A 925 -9.45 -28.13 -28.96
CA ALA A 925 -9.55 -26.75 -29.44
C ALA A 925 -8.26 -26.26 -30.09
N ALA A 926 -7.09 -26.60 -29.51
CA ALA A 926 -5.79 -26.25 -30.05
C ALA A 926 -5.58 -26.90 -31.43
N ARG A 927 -5.87 -28.20 -31.56
CA ARG A 927 -5.74 -28.96 -32.81
C ARG A 927 -6.69 -28.41 -33.88
N ALA A 928 -7.96 -28.19 -33.53
CA ALA A 928 -8.97 -27.65 -34.43
C ALA A 928 -8.61 -26.24 -34.93
N THR A 929 -8.16 -25.37 -34.01
CA THR A 929 -7.70 -24.01 -34.36
C THR A 929 -6.48 -24.06 -35.27
N VAL A 930 -5.53 -24.97 -35.00
CA VAL A 930 -4.33 -25.09 -35.82
C VAL A 930 -4.67 -25.53 -37.24
N ALA A 931 -5.57 -26.51 -37.39
CA ALA A 931 -6.06 -26.96 -38.69
C ALA A 931 -6.77 -25.82 -39.45
N ALA A 932 -7.62 -25.05 -38.78
CA ALA A 932 -8.39 -23.96 -39.39
C ALA A 932 -7.51 -22.79 -39.86
N VAL A 933 -6.52 -22.39 -39.05
CA VAL A 933 -5.74 -21.16 -39.31
C VAL A 933 -4.42 -21.44 -40.02
N PHE A 934 -3.76 -22.57 -39.74
CA PHE A 934 -2.43 -22.89 -40.27
C PHE A 934 -2.43 -24.07 -41.27
N GLY A 935 -3.59 -24.63 -41.64
CA GLY A 935 -3.70 -25.81 -42.51
C GLY A 935 -3.05 -25.66 -43.90
N THR A 936 -2.99 -24.45 -44.46
CA THR A 936 -2.28 -24.18 -45.73
C THR A 936 -0.76 -24.20 -45.60
N ALA A 937 -0.23 -24.00 -44.39
CA ALA A 937 1.19 -24.22 -44.09
C ALA A 937 1.50 -25.70 -43.85
N ALA A 938 0.54 -26.47 -43.31
CA ALA A 938 0.65 -27.91 -43.12
C ALA A 938 0.75 -28.67 -44.47
N SER A 939 -0.03 -28.26 -45.48
CA SER A 939 0.00 -28.89 -46.82
C SER A 939 1.28 -28.61 -47.62
N ARG A 940 2.00 -27.51 -47.32
CA ARG A 940 3.33 -27.21 -47.92
C ARG A 940 4.47 -28.03 -47.30
N GLY A 941 4.34 -28.45 -46.05
CA GLY A 941 5.30 -29.34 -45.39
C GLY A 941 5.31 -30.75 -45.99
N VAL A 942 4.13 -31.24 -46.38
CA VAL A 942 3.94 -32.60 -46.96
C VAL A 942 4.47 -32.70 -48.40
N ARG A 943 4.42 -31.63 -49.21
CA ARG A 943 4.95 -31.66 -50.58
C ARG A 943 6.47 -31.78 -50.65
N HIS A 944 7.20 -31.21 -49.67
CA HIS A 944 8.66 -31.29 -49.64
C HIS A 944 9.19 -32.67 -49.19
N THR A 945 8.40 -33.47 -48.47
CA THR A 945 8.76 -34.85 -48.13
C THR A 945 8.56 -35.82 -49.29
N THR A 946 7.59 -35.58 -50.18
CA THR A 946 7.38 -36.43 -51.38
C THR A 946 8.35 -36.16 -52.53
N GLU A 947 8.96 -34.97 -52.60
CA GLU A 947 9.98 -34.67 -53.64
C GLU A 947 11.39 -35.15 -53.27
N HIS A 948 11.70 -35.35 -51.99
CA HIS A 948 13.02 -35.85 -51.57
C HIS A 948 13.18 -37.37 -51.77
N ASP A 949 12.07 -38.12 -51.87
CA ASP A 949 12.08 -39.59 -52.03
C ASP A 949 12.04 -40.06 -53.50
N ARG A 950 12.02 -39.13 -54.47
CA ARG A 950 12.06 -39.44 -55.91
C ARG A 950 13.38 -39.10 -56.60
N GLY A 951 14.38 -38.61 -55.86
CA GLY A 951 15.68 -38.18 -56.39
C GLY A 951 16.88 -39.06 -56.07
N ALA A 952 16.73 -40.13 -55.28
CA ALA A 952 17.80 -41.05 -54.92
C ALA A 952 17.56 -42.41 -55.62
N GLY A 953 17.75 -42.43 -56.93
CA GLY A 953 17.53 -43.63 -57.74
C GLY A 953 17.84 -43.41 -59.20
N ARG A 954 19.10 -43.04 -59.51
CA ARG A 954 19.84 -43.35 -60.75
C ARG A 954 21.27 -42.86 -60.64
#